data_AF-A0AA96RDN6-F1
#
_entry.id   AF-A0AA96RDN6-F1
#
_cell.length_a   1.000
_cell.length_b   1.000
_cell.length_c   1.000
_cell.angle_alpha   90.00
_cell.angle_beta   90.00
_cell.angle_gamma   90.00
#
_symmetry.space_group_name_H-M   'P 1'
#
loop_
_entity.id
_entity.type
_entity.pdbx_description
1 polymer ?
#
loop_
_entity_poly.entity_id
_entity_poly.type
_entity_poly.pdbx_seq_one_letter_code
_entity_poly.pdbx_strand_id
1 'polypeptide(L)'
;MFPQAATKTAPKTPRRIKIALALALVLQTFAWVPVNVMAAEPAVVYQGEDIITSGAILKKYDFSTVRSGSTIHTDIKVIEVALNNPLVKLDVMTGKNNQFTKKQSVSGMATETGAVAGVNGDFFNTQAEGTPEGPQISNGELMATPPFLPGLYSFAVTKDNKPIIDLFTFTGSVKAPDGASYALGGINKTYYWFEPSGQHSMIDGLFMYTDAWGQIDRSNDGVTSPTEVLVQNGIVKEIAPDRVIQMIPPSDGYILRASGKAAEFITGHFKVGDKINADYSIIAQDPTKTYNYKDFKTMIGGHTILVDGGKPAAFSRELDGLGGYRARTALGYSQDGKYAYLFTAENSGDSKGLSMTELQQAMVKVGIWKGLLLDGGGSTQMVSRPLGETGVKLVTETENAPTYQRPVVNAVGVWTTAPKGPALAVNIEGEKNLLIGEKAPYQIKGYDIYYNPLPIGQAAAQWSSTSGTFNGNVFTPTAKGPATITAVSGQAKQTLNVNVLGRTDLESLRIQASNTILTQGADIKLSLVARLKNGQERTLSGDAFQWEVKGFKGEVQGDTLHVGDLTGTTSGQLIAKYDGFSANLAMAIGSTQVWADFDQTSQPVSYLGSSADVKGTVSIVPGLSGLPATNKALQLTYDMTAGTGTKAAYVKFGDNGLPVSGNPQSLKLNVLGDKSLNWLRAEITDAAGTSKLVDLTRAIDWTGWKPVSADLTAYNFTYPIKVKRIYVANPAQGQDERAATGTVGFDDISFQYKTAAPVLPLNQIKLQINNPNVTVNGKTLGLAPSPAPYLTAGNTMVPLRFVTEALGGEVKWDNDNRKVIVTRGGKLLELWIDQVNLNVNGKYVTAEVPPVLKNEVTMVPLRILSENLGWKVSWDQATYTVTME
;
A
#
# COMPACT_ATOMS: atom_id res chain seq x y z
N MET A 1 -13.82 -13.10 66.60
CA MET A 1 -12.70 -13.93 67.10
C MET A 1 -11.41 -13.12 66.98
N PHE A 2 -10.53 -13.24 67.97
CA PHE A 2 -9.14 -12.70 68.03
C PHE A 2 -8.18 -13.55 67.13
N PRO A 3 -6.90 -13.19 66.83
CA PRO A 3 -5.86 -12.51 67.67
C PRO A 3 -5.29 -11.17 67.10
N GLN A 4 -4.90 -10.17 67.92
CA GLN A 4 -3.64 -9.94 68.69
C GLN A 4 -2.41 -9.62 67.80
N ALA A 5 -1.85 -8.39 67.81
CA ALA A 5 -0.89 -7.76 68.77
C ALA A 5 0.57 -7.78 68.20
N ALA A 6 1.54 -6.91 68.53
CA ALA A 6 1.71 -6.02 69.70
C ALA A 6 2.78 -4.89 69.51
N THR A 7 2.76 -3.86 70.38
CA THR A 7 3.92 -3.02 70.88
C THR A 7 4.68 -2.07 69.90
N LYS A 8 5.35 -0.96 70.29
CA LYS A 8 5.72 -0.35 71.61
C LYS A 8 6.11 1.17 71.50
N THR A 9 5.70 2.00 72.50
CA THR A 9 6.38 3.18 73.13
C THR A 9 6.95 4.42 72.37
N ALA A 10 6.79 5.61 73.00
CA ALA A 10 7.22 6.99 72.61
C ALA A 10 8.58 7.41 73.30
N PRO A 11 9.06 8.69 73.47
CA PRO A 11 8.43 10.05 73.36
C PRO A 11 9.28 11.32 72.92
N LYS A 12 8.60 12.48 72.69
CA LYS A 12 8.96 13.92 72.97
C LYS A 12 10.29 14.56 72.43
N THR A 13 10.50 15.87 72.10
CA THR A 13 9.74 17.17 72.01
C THR A 13 10.55 18.22 71.15
N PRO A 14 10.52 19.58 71.26
CA PRO A 14 9.76 20.46 70.33
C PRO A 14 10.48 21.72 69.76
N ARG A 15 9.88 22.40 68.76
CA ARG A 15 9.85 23.88 68.48
C ARG A 15 9.18 24.11 67.11
N ARG A 16 7.97 24.69 66.99
CA ARG A 16 7.66 26.14 66.93
C ARG A 16 8.68 26.92 66.09
N ILE A 17 8.30 27.54 64.98
CA ILE A 17 7.52 28.81 64.92
C ILE A 17 6.45 28.80 63.81
N LYS A 18 5.33 29.50 64.03
CA LYS A 18 4.29 29.84 63.04
C LYS A 18 4.37 31.32 62.68
N ILE A 19 4.36 31.66 61.38
CA ILE A 19 3.82 32.87 60.69
C ILE A 19 3.68 32.45 59.21
N ALA A 20 2.74 32.85 58.35
CA ALA A 20 1.29 33.14 58.38
C ALA A 20 0.83 33.09 56.88
N LEU A 21 -0.40 33.30 56.41
CA LEU A 21 -1.73 33.66 56.94
C LEU A 21 -2.78 33.00 56.00
N ALA A 22 -3.98 32.63 56.46
CA ALA A 22 -5.00 32.02 55.59
C ALA A 22 -6.16 32.99 55.29
N LEU A 23 -6.27 33.41 54.01
CA LEU A 23 -7.43 34.11 53.48
C LEU A 23 -8.34 33.09 52.79
N ALA A 24 -9.62 33.07 53.12
CA ALA A 24 -10.56 32.12 52.54
C ALA A 24 -10.92 32.52 51.10
N LEU A 25 -10.72 31.62 50.14
CA LEU A 25 -11.28 31.72 48.79
C LEU A 25 -12.18 30.51 48.53
N VAL A 26 -13.44 30.77 48.20
CA VAL A 26 -14.41 29.73 47.85
C VAL A 26 -14.07 29.18 46.48
N LEU A 27 -13.44 28.01 46.41
CA LEU A 27 -13.38 27.24 45.17
C LEU A 27 -14.76 26.62 44.92
N GLN A 28 -15.49 27.17 43.95
CA GLN A 28 -16.52 26.40 43.26
C GLN A 28 -15.85 25.24 42.54
N THR A 29 -16.10 24.01 43.02
CA THR A 29 -15.69 22.80 42.32
C THR A 29 -16.54 22.66 41.06
N PHE A 30 -16.04 23.14 39.93
CA PHE A 30 -16.49 22.64 38.64
C PHE A 30 -16.17 21.16 38.59
N ALA A 31 -17.21 20.33 38.77
CA ALA A 31 -17.13 18.92 38.45
C ALA A 31 -16.82 18.82 36.95
N TRP A 32 -15.58 18.46 36.62
CA TRP A 32 -15.23 17.95 35.30
C TRP A 32 -16.01 16.64 35.12
N VAL A 33 -17.22 16.74 34.59
CA VAL A 33 -17.86 15.62 33.91
C VAL A 33 -16.95 15.34 32.72
N PRO A 34 -16.29 14.18 32.63
CA PRO A 34 -15.56 13.83 31.43
C PRO A 34 -16.60 13.76 30.31
N VAL A 35 -16.50 14.68 29.35
CA VAL A 35 -17.22 14.53 28.09
C VAL A 35 -16.59 13.32 27.43
N ASN A 36 -17.25 12.17 27.57
CA ASN A 36 -16.98 11.00 26.77
C ASN A 36 -17.26 11.40 25.33
N VAL A 37 -16.22 11.84 24.63
CA VAL A 37 -16.21 11.92 23.17
C VAL A 37 -16.40 10.49 22.70
N MET A 38 -17.64 10.11 22.40
CA MET A 38 -17.93 8.82 21.80
C MET A 38 -17.11 8.75 20.52
N ALA A 39 -16.23 7.76 20.42
CA ALA A 39 -15.50 7.50 19.19
C ALA A 39 -16.52 7.36 18.06
N ALA A 40 -16.35 8.11 16.97
CA ALA A 40 -17.25 8.04 15.84
C ALA A 40 -17.33 6.60 15.35
N GLU A 41 -18.55 6.10 15.11
CA GLU A 41 -18.71 4.75 14.58
C GLU A 41 -17.99 4.62 13.23
N PRO A 42 -17.35 3.47 12.95
CA PRO A 42 -16.78 3.20 11.65
C PRO A 42 -17.84 3.30 10.55
N ALA A 43 -17.52 3.99 9.46
CA ALA A 43 -18.39 4.12 8.29
C ALA A 43 -17.91 3.21 7.16
N VAL A 44 -18.84 2.69 6.38
CA VAL A 44 -18.58 2.00 5.10
C VAL A 44 -19.34 2.75 4.03
N VAL A 45 -18.62 3.35 3.09
CA VAL A 45 -19.16 4.16 2.00
C VAL A 45 -18.99 3.41 0.69
N TYR A 46 -20.09 3.12 0.00
CA TYR A 46 -20.06 2.49 -1.32
C TYR A 46 -19.54 3.47 -2.37
N GLN A 47 -18.51 3.07 -3.11
CA GLN A 47 -17.81 3.89 -4.11
C GLN A 47 -18.19 3.55 -5.56
N GLY A 48 -18.91 2.45 -5.78
CA GLY A 48 -19.35 1.97 -7.10
C GLY A 48 -19.06 0.49 -7.33
N GLU A 49 -19.40 0.00 -8.53
CA GLU A 49 -19.21 -1.39 -8.93
C GLU A 49 -18.80 -1.52 -10.40
N ASP A 50 -18.13 -2.63 -10.72
CA ASP A 50 -17.85 -3.06 -12.10
C ASP A 50 -18.51 -4.42 -12.36
N ILE A 51 -19.05 -4.63 -13.57
CA ILE A 51 -19.61 -5.93 -13.99
C ILE A 51 -18.47 -6.85 -14.43
N ILE A 52 -18.46 -8.09 -13.91
CA ILE A 52 -17.46 -9.13 -14.23
C ILE A 52 -18.01 -10.09 -15.30
N THR A 53 -19.23 -10.58 -15.05
CA THR A 53 -20.00 -11.46 -15.94
C THR A 53 -21.47 -11.49 -15.50
N SER A 54 -22.37 -12.09 -16.27
CA SER A 54 -23.75 -12.35 -15.83
C SER A 54 -23.77 -13.17 -14.53
N GLY A 55 -24.16 -12.54 -13.42
CA GLY A 55 -24.20 -13.17 -12.10
C GLY A 55 -23.02 -12.87 -11.16
N ALA A 56 -22.03 -12.08 -11.58
CA ALA A 56 -20.98 -11.58 -10.67
C ALA A 56 -20.58 -10.13 -10.94
N ILE A 57 -20.45 -9.36 -9.85
CA ILE A 57 -20.08 -7.94 -9.85
C ILE A 57 -19.02 -7.66 -8.77
N LEU A 58 -18.11 -6.72 -9.06
CA LEU A 58 -17.08 -6.23 -8.14
C LEU A 58 -17.55 -4.92 -7.52
N LYS A 59 -17.94 -4.93 -6.24
CA LYS A 59 -18.30 -3.74 -5.46
C LYS A 59 -17.08 -3.16 -4.75
N LYS A 60 -17.04 -1.83 -4.66
CA LYS A 60 -15.94 -1.06 -4.05
C LYS A 60 -16.48 -0.24 -2.89
N TYR A 61 -15.77 -0.22 -1.78
CA TYR A 61 -16.14 0.54 -0.59
C TYR A 61 -14.90 1.21 0.05
N ASP A 62 -15.10 2.37 0.67
CA ASP A 62 -14.17 2.95 1.63
C ASP A 62 -14.67 2.64 3.05
N PHE A 63 -13.80 2.04 3.88
CA PHE A 63 -14.01 1.94 5.32
C PHE A 63 -13.23 3.03 6.02
N SER A 64 -13.90 3.82 6.85
CA SER A 64 -13.28 4.89 7.62
C SER A 64 -13.59 4.76 9.11
N THR A 65 -12.59 5.09 9.95
CA THR A 65 -12.69 5.03 11.42
C THR A 65 -11.65 5.94 12.06
N VAL A 66 -11.75 6.21 13.36
CA VAL A 66 -10.80 7.05 14.09
C VAL A 66 -9.79 6.19 14.84
N ARG A 67 -8.51 6.29 14.48
CA ARG A 67 -7.38 5.69 15.21
C ARG A 67 -6.49 6.79 15.76
N SER A 68 -6.21 6.77 17.06
CA SER A 68 -5.34 7.75 17.74
C SER A 68 -5.68 9.22 17.44
N GLY A 69 -6.98 9.55 17.33
CA GLY A 69 -7.46 10.91 17.06
C GLY A 69 -7.42 11.34 15.58
N SER A 70 -7.00 10.47 14.67
CA SER A 70 -7.02 10.73 13.22
C SER A 70 -8.01 9.80 12.52
N THR A 71 -8.78 10.33 11.55
CA THR A 71 -9.53 9.48 10.63
C THR A 71 -8.56 8.73 9.73
N ILE A 72 -8.70 7.41 9.65
CA ILE A 72 -8.02 6.56 8.69
C ILE A 72 -9.03 6.04 7.67
N HIS A 73 -8.52 5.63 6.51
CA HIS A 73 -9.28 5.02 5.43
C HIS A 73 -8.73 3.64 5.12
N THR A 74 -9.56 2.77 4.55
CA THR A 74 -9.19 1.43 4.11
C THR A 74 -10.04 1.02 2.92
N ASP A 75 -9.37 0.76 1.82
CA ASP A 75 -9.98 0.26 0.59
C ASP A 75 -10.51 -1.15 0.79
N ILE A 76 -11.79 -1.36 0.47
CA ILE A 76 -12.47 -2.65 0.49
C ILE A 76 -12.98 -2.97 -0.91
N LYS A 77 -12.72 -4.20 -1.35
CA LYS A 77 -13.22 -4.77 -2.59
C LYS A 77 -14.04 -6.03 -2.25
N VAL A 78 -15.20 -6.20 -2.90
CA VAL A 78 -16.09 -7.34 -2.66
C VAL A 78 -16.62 -7.86 -3.98
N ILE A 79 -16.37 -9.13 -4.30
CA ILE A 79 -17.05 -9.80 -5.40
C ILE A 79 -18.34 -10.43 -4.86
N GLU A 80 -19.49 -9.96 -5.33
CA GLU A 80 -20.79 -10.56 -5.08
C GLU A 80 -21.12 -11.55 -6.20
N VAL A 81 -21.40 -12.80 -5.85
CA VAL A 81 -21.71 -13.89 -6.79
C VAL A 81 -23.12 -14.43 -6.53
N ALA A 82 -24.01 -14.32 -7.51
CA ALA A 82 -25.37 -14.84 -7.44
C ALA A 82 -25.39 -16.36 -7.61
N LEU A 83 -25.43 -17.11 -6.50
CA LEU A 83 -25.34 -18.57 -6.46
C LEU A 83 -26.45 -19.29 -7.25
N ASN A 84 -27.60 -18.63 -7.42
CA ASN A 84 -28.75 -19.15 -8.17
C ASN A 84 -28.75 -18.76 -9.67
N ASN A 85 -27.77 -18.00 -10.16
CA ASN A 85 -27.66 -17.70 -11.58
C ASN A 85 -26.91 -18.86 -12.30
N PRO A 86 -27.52 -19.56 -13.27
CA PRO A 86 -26.88 -20.71 -13.95
C PRO A 86 -25.72 -20.31 -14.88
N LEU A 87 -25.51 -19.01 -15.11
CA LEU A 87 -24.45 -18.46 -15.98
C LEU A 87 -23.16 -18.09 -15.22
N VAL A 88 -23.11 -18.33 -13.91
CA VAL A 88 -21.91 -18.15 -13.08
C VAL A 88 -21.67 -19.38 -12.20
N LYS A 89 -20.40 -19.71 -11.98
CA LYS A 89 -19.96 -20.77 -11.06
C LYS A 89 -18.97 -20.21 -10.06
N LEU A 90 -19.20 -20.48 -8.78
CA LEU A 90 -18.22 -20.33 -7.69
C LEU A 90 -17.56 -21.68 -7.44
N ASP A 91 -16.24 -21.74 -7.30
CA ASP A 91 -15.51 -22.97 -6.93
C ASP A 91 -14.10 -22.68 -6.37
N VAL A 92 -13.34 -23.71 -5.98
CA VAL A 92 -11.93 -23.57 -5.52
C VAL A 92 -10.91 -23.93 -6.61
N MET A 93 -9.96 -23.02 -6.84
CA MET A 93 -8.75 -23.20 -7.65
C MET A 93 -7.60 -23.75 -6.79
N THR A 94 -6.81 -24.69 -7.32
CA THR A 94 -5.74 -25.37 -6.58
C THR A 94 -4.37 -25.10 -7.20
N GLY A 95 -3.48 -24.44 -6.45
CA GLY A 95 -2.07 -24.22 -6.76
C GLY A 95 -1.74 -24.06 -8.25
N LYS A 96 -0.93 -24.97 -8.77
CA LYS A 96 -0.55 -25.05 -10.18
C LYS A 96 -0.77 -26.46 -10.70
N ASN A 97 -1.32 -26.57 -11.90
CA ASN A 97 -1.79 -27.80 -12.53
C ASN A 97 -2.88 -28.53 -11.70
N ASN A 98 -3.72 -27.77 -10.98
CA ASN A 98 -4.69 -28.30 -10.00
C ASN A 98 -4.07 -29.12 -8.85
N GLN A 99 -2.82 -28.84 -8.46
CA GLN A 99 -2.11 -29.58 -7.40
C GLN A 99 -1.72 -28.69 -6.23
N PHE A 100 -1.88 -29.23 -5.02
CA PHE A 100 -1.19 -28.79 -3.82
C PHE A 100 0.33 -28.96 -3.98
N THR A 101 1.08 -28.36 -3.05
CA THR A 101 2.54 -28.32 -2.99
C THR A 101 3.23 -27.66 -4.20
N LYS A 102 2.45 -27.19 -5.18
CA LYS A 102 2.85 -26.29 -6.26
C LYS A 102 2.11 -24.95 -6.12
N LYS A 103 2.60 -24.11 -5.20
CA LYS A 103 2.01 -22.79 -4.89
C LYS A 103 1.98 -21.86 -6.12
N GLN A 104 0.95 -21.03 -6.26
CA GLN A 104 0.76 -20.08 -7.37
C GLN A 104 0.02 -18.82 -6.91
N SER A 105 0.16 -17.70 -7.63
CA SER A 105 -0.62 -16.48 -7.33
C SER A 105 -2.09 -16.64 -7.74
N VAL A 106 -2.97 -15.79 -7.19
CA VAL A 106 -4.40 -15.79 -7.56
C VAL A 106 -4.59 -15.43 -9.05
N SER A 107 -3.80 -14.49 -9.58
CA SER A 107 -3.79 -14.19 -11.03
C SER A 107 -3.36 -15.39 -11.86
N GLY A 108 -2.36 -16.14 -11.41
CA GLY A 108 -1.87 -17.34 -12.10
C GLY A 108 -2.93 -18.44 -12.14
N MET A 109 -3.52 -18.77 -10.99
CA MET A 109 -4.62 -19.74 -10.88
C MET A 109 -5.83 -19.36 -11.74
N ALA A 110 -6.25 -18.10 -11.70
CA ALA A 110 -7.38 -17.64 -12.50
C ALA A 110 -7.10 -17.70 -14.01
N THR A 111 -5.88 -17.34 -14.43
CA THR A 111 -5.45 -17.45 -15.83
C THR A 111 -5.37 -18.90 -16.30
N GLU A 112 -4.82 -19.80 -15.47
CA GLU A 112 -4.67 -21.22 -15.78
C GLU A 112 -6.01 -21.97 -15.87
N THR A 113 -6.94 -21.64 -14.96
CA THR A 113 -8.25 -22.30 -14.86
C THR A 113 -9.37 -21.62 -15.66
N GLY A 114 -9.11 -20.45 -16.26
CA GLY A 114 -10.11 -19.65 -16.96
C GLY A 114 -11.13 -18.95 -16.05
N ALA A 115 -10.83 -18.78 -14.76
CA ALA A 115 -11.66 -18.01 -13.85
C ALA A 115 -11.64 -16.52 -14.24
N VAL A 116 -12.81 -15.87 -14.18
CA VAL A 116 -12.99 -14.45 -14.51
C VAL A 116 -12.85 -13.52 -13.31
N ALA A 117 -12.81 -14.08 -12.09
CA ALA A 117 -12.42 -13.36 -10.87
C ALA A 117 -12.03 -14.36 -9.76
N GLY A 118 -11.48 -13.87 -8.65
CA GLY A 118 -11.23 -14.69 -7.47
C GLY A 118 -10.46 -13.98 -6.35
N VAL A 119 -10.36 -14.64 -5.20
CA VAL A 119 -9.54 -14.22 -4.05
C VAL A 119 -8.68 -15.38 -3.54
N ASN A 120 -7.61 -15.08 -2.80
CA ASN A 120 -6.82 -16.12 -2.12
C ASN A 120 -7.68 -16.91 -1.12
N GLY A 121 -7.27 -18.15 -0.86
CA GLY A 121 -8.06 -19.11 -0.10
C GLY A 121 -7.61 -19.30 1.35
N ASP A 122 -7.42 -20.57 1.67
CA ASP A 122 -7.21 -21.10 3.01
C ASP A 122 -5.81 -20.78 3.58
N PHE A 123 -5.67 -20.94 4.89
CA PHE A 123 -4.40 -20.88 5.59
C PHE A 123 -3.50 -22.07 5.19
N PHE A 124 -2.19 -21.87 5.25
CA PHE A 124 -1.21 -22.91 5.01
C PHE A 124 0.08 -22.62 5.77
N ASN A 125 0.72 -23.67 6.29
CA ASN A 125 2.07 -23.55 6.82
C ASN A 125 3.04 -23.17 5.70
N THR A 126 3.58 -21.96 5.79
CA THR A 126 4.37 -21.34 4.72
C THR A 126 5.77 -21.96 4.58
N GLN A 127 6.23 -22.65 5.63
CA GLN A 127 7.50 -23.36 5.74
C GLN A 127 7.39 -24.88 5.42
N ALA A 128 6.16 -25.41 5.33
CA ALA A 128 5.91 -26.82 4.97
C ALA A 128 5.71 -27.01 3.46
N GLU A 129 5.24 -28.19 3.05
CA GLU A 129 5.17 -28.61 1.64
C GLU A 129 4.20 -27.74 0.81
N GLY A 130 3.26 -27.05 1.44
CA GLY A 130 2.33 -26.10 0.80
C GLY A 130 0.99 -26.72 0.41
N THR A 131 0.22 -27.14 1.40
CA THR A 131 -1.17 -27.66 1.29
C THR A 131 -2.07 -26.89 2.27
N PRO A 132 -3.38 -26.71 2.00
CA PRO A 132 -4.30 -26.04 2.91
C PRO A 132 -4.41 -26.72 4.29
N GLU A 133 -4.53 -25.90 5.33
CA GLU A 133 -4.80 -26.34 6.70
C GLU A 133 -6.20 -26.94 6.85
N GLY A 134 -7.23 -26.34 6.24
CA GLY A 134 -8.61 -26.81 6.22
C GLY A 134 -8.96 -27.74 5.04
N PRO A 135 -10.25 -28.09 4.86
CA PRO A 135 -10.70 -28.94 3.78
C PRO A 135 -10.70 -28.23 2.42
N GLN A 136 -10.71 -29.03 1.35
CA GLN A 136 -11.04 -28.55 0.02
C GLN A 136 -11.86 -29.57 -0.77
N ILE A 137 -12.94 -29.10 -1.40
CA ILE A 137 -13.68 -29.78 -2.46
C ILE A 137 -13.71 -28.84 -3.67
N SER A 138 -13.28 -29.33 -4.83
CA SER A 138 -13.27 -28.62 -6.12
C SER A 138 -14.02 -29.47 -7.14
N ASN A 139 -14.90 -28.89 -7.96
CA ASN A 139 -15.74 -29.64 -8.92
C ASN A 139 -16.58 -30.79 -8.31
N GLY A 140 -16.80 -30.80 -7.00
CA GLY A 140 -17.43 -31.91 -6.26
C GLY A 140 -16.51 -33.07 -5.92
N GLU A 141 -15.21 -32.96 -6.18
CA GLU A 141 -14.17 -33.93 -5.85
C GLU A 141 -13.46 -33.54 -4.55
N LEU A 142 -13.21 -34.51 -3.67
CA LEU A 142 -12.53 -34.29 -2.39
C LEU A 142 -11.02 -34.15 -2.61
N MET A 143 -10.53 -32.91 -2.53
CA MET A 143 -9.12 -32.58 -2.71
C MET A 143 -8.35 -32.74 -1.39
N ALA A 144 -8.88 -32.20 -0.29
CA ALA A 144 -8.27 -32.31 1.05
C ALA A 144 -9.34 -32.40 2.14
N THR A 145 -9.07 -33.15 3.21
CA THR A 145 -10.00 -33.29 4.35
C THR A 145 -9.85 -32.14 5.37
N PRO A 146 -10.78 -31.96 6.32
CA PRO A 146 -10.49 -31.17 7.50
C PRO A 146 -9.34 -31.79 8.30
N PRO A 147 -8.57 -30.99 9.06
CA PRO A 147 -7.69 -31.49 10.11
C PRO A 147 -8.51 -31.75 11.39
N PHE A 148 -7.95 -32.48 12.35
CA PHE A 148 -8.54 -32.64 13.67
C PHE A 148 -8.25 -31.42 14.58
N LEU A 149 -8.68 -30.24 14.15
CA LEU A 149 -8.53 -28.97 14.87
C LEU A 149 -9.91 -28.39 15.24
N PRO A 150 -10.19 -28.11 16.54
CA PRO A 150 -11.47 -27.59 16.98
C PRO A 150 -11.69 -26.14 16.50
N GLY A 151 -12.92 -25.80 16.15
CA GLY A 151 -13.28 -24.41 15.84
C GLY A 151 -12.81 -23.87 14.48
N LEU A 152 -12.17 -24.70 13.65
CA LEU A 152 -11.74 -24.33 12.29
C LEU A 152 -12.96 -24.32 11.35
N TYR A 153 -13.42 -23.12 10.97
CA TYR A 153 -14.58 -22.97 10.09
C TYR A 153 -14.23 -23.24 8.63
N SER A 154 -15.20 -23.78 7.90
CA SER A 154 -15.11 -23.95 6.44
C SER A 154 -16.36 -23.42 5.77
N PHE A 155 -16.20 -22.94 4.53
CA PHE A 155 -17.30 -22.57 3.65
C PHE A 155 -17.54 -23.70 2.66
N ALA A 156 -18.80 -24.05 2.42
CA ALA A 156 -19.20 -25.01 1.41
C ALA A 156 -20.38 -24.48 0.58
N VAL A 157 -20.51 -24.95 -0.66
CA VAL A 157 -21.72 -24.78 -1.48
C VAL A 157 -22.19 -26.16 -1.93
N THR A 158 -23.47 -26.42 -1.73
CA THR A 158 -24.12 -27.65 -2.18
C THR A 158 -24.38 -27.65 -3.70
N LYS A 159 -24.68 -28.82 -4.26
CA LYS A 159 -25.12 -29.01 -5.65
C LYS A 159 -26.43 -28.27 -5.96
N ASP A 160 -27.29 -28.05 -4.97
CA ASP A 160 -28.49 -27.20 -5.07
C ASP A 160 -28.24 -25.73 -4.64
N ASN A 161 -26.99 -25.27 -4.74
CA ASN A 161 -26.54 -23.88 -4.58
C ASN A 161 -26.71 -23.24 -3.19
N LYS A 162 -26.90 -24.03 -2.13
CA LYS A 162 -26.99 -23.52 -0.75
C LYS A 162 -25.59 -23.29 -0.17
N PRO A 163 -25.25 -22.06 0.28
CA PRO A 163 -24.01 -21.79 1.00
C PRO A 163 -24.12 -22.25 2.46
N ILE A 164 -23.03 -22.79 2.99
CA ILE A 164 -22.91 -23.26 4.37
C ILE A 164 -21.59 -22.72 4.94
N ILE A 165 -21.63 -22.22 6.18
CA ILE A 165 -20.44 -21.94 7.00
C ILE A 165 -20.63 -22.66 8.33
N ASP A 166 -19.79 -23.66 8.57
CA ASP A 166 -19.87 -24.52 9.75
C ASP A 166 -18.51 -25.15 10.11
N LEU A 167 -18.48 -25.86 11.23
CA LEU A 167 -17.34 -26.64 11.70
C LEU A 167 -17.42 -28.08 11.17
N PHE A 168 -16.36 -28.51 10.50
CA PHE A 168 -16.25 -29.85 9.93
C PHE A 168 -15.06 -30.61 10.50
N THR A 169 -15.16 -31.93 10.52
CA THR A 169 -14.08 -32.85 10.86
C THR A 169 -14.10 -34.04 9.90
N PHE A 170 -13.09 -34.89 10.01
CA PHE A 170 -12.89 -36.06 9.17
C PHE A 170 -13.17 -37.33 9.97
N THR A 171 -13.68 -38.37 9.30
CA THR A 171 -13.60 -39.74 9.78
C THR A 171 -13.23 -40.65 8.63
N GLY A 172 -12.40 -41.66 8.88
CA GLY A 172 -12.06 -42.64 7.87
C GLY A 172 -11.19 -43.77 8.41
N SER A 173 -11.17 -44.87 7.67
CA SER A 173 -10.33 -46.02 7.96
C SER A 173 -9.95 -46.79 6.71
N VAL A 174 -8.82 -47.49 6.79
CA VAL A 174 -8.38 -48.49 5.81
C VAL A 174 -8.63 -49.86 6.40
N LYS A 175 -9.33 -50.73 5.66
CA LYS A 175 -9.61 -52.11 6.06
C LYS A 175 -8.83 -53.10 5.19
N ALA A 176 -8.15 -54.02 5.86
CA ALA A 176 -7.37 -55.10 5.26
C ALA A 176 -8.25 -56.31 4.89
N PRO A 177 -7.78 -57.21 3.99
CA PRO A 177 -8.53 -58.39 3.56
C PRO A 177 -8.88 -59.38 4.68
N ASP A 178 -8.08 -59.44 5.75
CA ASP A 178 -8.31 -60.28 6.93
C ASP A 178 -9.33 -59.69 7.91
N GLY A 179 -9.78 -58.46 7.67
CA GLY A 179 -10.74 -57.74 8.48
C GLY A 179 -10.15 -56.72 9.44
N ALA A 180 -8.82 -56.67 9.62
CA ALA A 180 -8.16 -55.66 10.44
C ALA A 180 -8.38 -54.25 9.86
N SER A 181 -8.38 -53.22 10.71
CA SER A 181 -8.70 -51.86 10.31
C SER A 181 -7.85 -50.84 11.07
N TYR A 182 -7.44 -49.77 10.38
CA TYR A 182 -6.67 -48.66 10.94
C TYR A 182 -7.28 -47.32 10.56
N ALA A 183 -7.25 -46.33 11.45
CA ALA A 183 -7.85 -45.02 11.21
C ALA A 183 -7.01 -44.19 10.23
N LEU A 184 -7.68 -43.45 9.33
CA LEU A 184 -7.02 -42.46 8.47
C LEU A 184 -6.88 -41.12 9.23
N GLY A 185 -5.69 -40.54 9.20
CA GLY A 185 -5.40 -39.21 9.76
C GLY A 185 -5.84 -38.05 8.85
N GLY A 186 -6.06 -38.32 7.56
CA GLY A 186 -6.55 -37.35 6.57
C GLY A 186 -6.13 -37.68 5.14
N ILE A 187 -6.55 -36.82 4.20
CA ILE A 187 -6.21 -36.89 2.78
C ILE A 187 -5.47 -35.60 2.37
N ASN A 188 -4.32 -35.73 1.70
CA ASN A 188 -3.46 -34.66 1.18
C ASN A 188 -2.98 -33.62 2.22
N LYS A 189 -2.71 -34.06 3.46
CA LYS A 189 -2.32 -33.19 4.58
C LYS A 189 -0.82 -33.10 4.82
N THR A 190 -0.39 -31.90 5.24
CA THR A 190 0.88 -31.66 5.96
C THR A 190 0.74 -32.11 7.40
N TYR A 191 1.85 -32.25 8.11
CA TYR A 191 1.86 -32.34 9.56
C TYR A 191 1.20 -31.13 10.23
N TYR A 192 0.61 -31.37 11.39
CA TYR A 192 0.07 -30.37 12.31
C TYR A 192 0.10 -30.96 13.73
N TRP A 193 -0.27 -30.18 14.73
CA TRP A 193 -0.33 -30.64 16.11
C TRP A 193 -1.78 -30.70 16.58
N PHE A 194 -2.19 -31.81 17.18
CA PHE A 194 -3.53 -31.99 17.71
C PHE A 194 -3.76 -31.08 18.92
N GLU A 195 -4.84 -30.31 18.93
CA GLU A 195 -5.22 -29.43 20.04
C GLU A 195 -6.19 -30.13 21.01
N PRO A 196 -6.05 -29.99 22.34
CA PRO A 196 -4.97 -29.30 23.07
C PRO A 196 -3.75 -30.19 23.36
N SER A 197 -3.72 -31.43 22.89
CA SER A 197 -2.72 -32.44 23.31
C SER A 197 -1.27 -32.14 22.93
N GLY A 198 -1.04 -31.33 21.90
CA GLY A 198 0.29 -31.06 21.35
C GLY A 198 0.95 -32.27 20.66
N GLN A 199 0.22 -33.36 20.40
CA GLN A 199 0.76 -34.52 19.67
C GLN A 199 0.88 -34.21 18.18
N HIS A 200 2.03 -34.57 17.60
CA HIS A 200 2.31 -34.42 16.17
C HIS A 200 1.47 -35.41 15.33
N SER A 201 0.74 -34.91 14.33
CA SER A 201 -0.33 -35.68 13.65
C SER A 201 0.14 -36.88 12.82
N MET A 202 1.42 -36.90 12.44
CA MET A 202 2.03 -38.00 11.66
C MET A 202 2.55 -39.15 12.54
N ILE A 203 2.67 -39.00 13.86
CA ILE A 203 3.11 -40.08 14.76
C ILE A 203 2.02 -41.15 14.84
N ASP A 204 2.37 -42.41 14.59
CA ASP A 204 1.44 -43.53 14.41
C ASP A 204 0.36 -43.29 13.31
N GLY A 205 0.62 -42.34 12.40
CA GLY A 205 -0.36 -41.85 11.43
C GLY A 205 -0.42 -42.68 10.15
N LEU A 206 -1.64 -42.86 9.62
CA LEU A 206 -1.91 -43.36 8.28
C LEU A 206 -2.59 -42.27 7.45
N PHE A 207 -1.93 -41.76 6.41
CA PHE A 207 -2.44 -40.68 5.56
C PHE A 207 -2.54 -41.13 4.10
N MET A 208 -3.54 -40.61 3.39
CA MET A 208 -3.74 -40.87 1.97
C MET A 208 -3.33 -39.66 1.13
N TYR A 209 -2.59 -39.90 0.05
CA TYR A 209 -2.19 -38.87 -0.91
C TYR A 209 -2.67 -39.23 -2.31
N THR A 210 -3.40 -38.32 -2.95
CA THR A 210 -3.93 -38.47 -4.32
C THR A 210 -3.12 -37.63 -5.31
N ASP A 211 -3.47 -37.68 -6.59
CA ASP A 211 -2.85 -36.88 -7.66
C ASP A 211 -2.95 -35.36 -7.45
N ALA A 212 -3.84 -34.90 -6.57
CA ALA A 212 -3.85 -33.53 -6.06
C ALA A 212 -2.58 -33.14 -5.27
N TRP A 213 -1.74 -34.11 -4.85
CA TRP A 213 -0.45 -33.84 -4.22
C TRP A 213 0.68 -33.75 -5.27
N GLY A 214 1.25 -32.56 -5.46
CA GLY A 214 2.13 -32.27 -6.59
C GLY A 214 3.61 -32.71 -6.48
N GLN A 215 4.05 -33.22 -5.33
CA GLN A 215 5.47 -33.54 -5.05
C GLN A 215 5.68 -35.05 -4.80
N ILE A 216 6.91 -35.53 -5.00
CA ILE A 216 7.27 -36.92 -4.65
C ILE A 216 7.24 -37.08 -3.14
N ASP A 217 7.93 -36.19 -2.41
CA ASP A 217 7.95 -36.18 -0.95
C ASP A 217 6.58 -35.85 -0.38
N ARG A 218 6.26 -36.50 0.74
CA ARG A 218 5.00 -36.43 1.48
C ARG A 218 5.30 -36.25 2.96
N SER A 219 4.34 -35.72 3.70
CA SER A 219 4.58 -35.19 5.03
C SER A 219 4.92 -36.29 6.06
N ASN A 220 5.89 -36.03 6.94
CA ASN A 220 6.49 -37.03 7.83
C ASN A 220 6.35 -36.69 9.31
N ASP A 221 6.58 -37.66 10.19
CA ASP A 221 6.73 -37.44 11.64
C ASP A 221 8.05 -36.76 12.05
N GLY A 222 9.03 -36.71 11.13
CA GLY A 222 10.37 -36.15 11.37
C GLY A 222 11.29 -37.05 12.19
N VAL A 223 10.87 -38.29 12.50
CA VAL A 223 11.58 -39.22 13.40
C VAL A 223 11.79 -40.59 12.75
N THR A 224 10.79 -41.13 12.04
CA THR A 224 10.84 -42.44 11.38
C THR A 224 10.94 -42.31 9.87
N SER A 225 11.47 -43.34 9.20
CA SER A 225 11.24 -43.50 7.76
C SER A 225 9.81 -43.99 7.54
N PRO A 226 9.06 -43.44 6.57
CA PRO A 226 7.71 -43.89 6.29
C PRO A 226 7.70 -45.27 5.62
N THR A 227 6.66 -46.05 5.87
CA THR A 227 6.23 -47.11 4.94
C THR A 227 5.18 -46.56 4.01
N GLU A 228 5.34 -46.78 2.70
CA GLU A 228 4.41 -46.29 1.68
C GLU A 228 3.79 -47.43 0.86
N VAL A 229 2.54 -47.23 0.41
CA VAL A 229 1.77 -48.24 -0.34
C VAL A 229 1.15 -47.61 -1.57
N LEU A 230 1.63 -47.99 -2.75
CA LEU A 230 0.99 -47.60 -4.02
C LEU A 230 -0.26 -48.44 -4.23
N VAL A 231 -1.40 -47.77 -4.37
CA VAL A 231 -2.69 -48.37 -4.70
C VAL A 231 -3.15 -47.84 -6.05
N GLN A 232 -3.47 -48.72 -6.99
CA GLN A 232 -4.08 -48.34 -8.27
C GLN A 232 -5.29 -49.23 -8.54
N ASN A 233 -6.40 -48.63 -8.95
CA ASN A 233 -7.68 -49.31 -9.19
C ASN A 233 -8.13 -50.18 -7.98
N GLY A 234 -7.89 -49.71 -6.75
CA GLY A 234 -8.22 -50.40 -5.50
C GLY A 234 -7.36 -51.63 -5.17
N ILE A 235 -6.23 -51.82 -5.87
CA ILE A 235 -5.31 -52.95 -5.69
C ILE A 235 -3.93 -52.43 -5.28
N VAL A 236 -3.33 -53.05 -4.25
CA VAL A 236 -1.95 -52.78 -3.82
C VAL A 236 -0.97 -53.20 -4.92
N LYS A 237 -0.15 -52.26 -5.40
CA LYS A 237 0.85 -52.47 -6.47
C LYS A 237 2.28 -52.55 -5.93
N GLU A 238 2.60 -51.73 -4.93
CA GLU A 238 3.87 -51.75 -4.22
C GLU A 238 3.60 -51.52 -2.73
N ILE A 239 4.34 -52.21 -1.88
CA ILE A 239 4.56 -51.84 -0.47
C ILE A 239 6.05 -51.54 -0.35
N ALA A 240 6.37 -50.36 0.17
CA ALA A 240 7.71 -49.82 0.28
C ALA A 240 8.02 -49.54 1.76
N PRO A 241 8.52 -50.53 2.53
CA PRO A 241 8.92 -50.32 3.91
C PRO A 241 10.09 -49.35 4.02
N ASP A 242 10.04 -48.48 5.04
CA ASP A 242 11.09 -47.54 5.42
C ASP A 242 11.66 -46.66 4.29
N ARG A 243 10.88 -46.41 3.23
CA ARG A 243 11.27 -45.58 2.09
C ARG A 243 10.07 -44.93 1.42
N VAL A 244 10.32 -43.83 0.69
CA VAL A 244 9.31 -43.22 -0.18
C VAL A 244 9.29 -43.85 -1.57
N ILE A 245 8.09 -43.97 -2.15
CA ILE A 245 7.89 -44.38 -3.55
C ILE A 245 8.17 -43.16 -4.43
N GLN A 246 9.09 -43.31 -5.40
CA GLN A 246 9.67 -42.22 -6.20
C GLN A 246 8.76 -41.73 -7.34
N MET A 247 7.51 -41.39 -7.01
CA MET A 247 6.52 -40.81 -7.93
C MET A 247 5.56 -39.87 -7.18
N ILE A 248 4.88 -39.00 -7.92
CA ILE A 248 3.63 -38.41 -7.43
C ILE A 248 2.53 -39.48 -7.44
N PRO A 249 1.51 -39.42 -6.57
CA PRO A 249 0.40 -40.37 -6.63
C PRO A 249 -0.31 -40.31 -7.99
N PRO A 250 -0.74 -41.45 -8.56
CA PRO A 250 -1.34 -41.50 -9.89
C PRO A 250 -2.84 -41.17 -9.85
N SER A 251 -3.38 -40.69 -10.97
CA SER A 251 -4.80 -40.31 -11.10
C SER A 251 -5.78 -41.51 -11.10
N ASP A 252 -5.28 -42.75 -11.27
CA ASP A 252 -6.07 -43.98 -11.15
C ASP A 252 -5.93 -44.64 -9.76
N GLY A 253 -5.43 -43.88 -8.77
CA GLY A 253 -4.99 -44.44 -7.50
C GLY A 253 -4.67 -43.42 -6.43
N TYR A 254 -3.88 -43.86 -5.46
CA TYR A 254 -3.37 -43.06 -4.35
C TYR A 254 -2.14 -43.75 -3.74
N ILE A 255 -1.41 -43.03 -2.89
CA ILE A 255 -0.39 -43.62 -2.04
C ILE A 255 -0.81 -43.46 -0.58
N LEU A 256 -0.85 -44.56 0.17
CA LEU A 256 -0.91 -44.49 1.62
C LEU A 256 0.50 -44.29 2.17
N ARG A 257 0.61 -43.45 3.19
CA ARG A 257 1.84 -43.23 3.95
C ARG A 257 1.59 -43.54 5.41
N ALA A 258 2.47 -44.34 5.99
CA ALA A 258 2.30 -44.92 7.30
C ALA A 258 3.57 -44.77 8.14
N SER A 259 3.43 -44.31 9.39
CA SER A 259 4.51 -44.20 10.37
C SER A 259 4.16 -44.95 11.65
N GLY A 260 5.17 -45.44 12.38
CA GLY A 260 4.96 -46.17 13.65
C GLY A 260 3.97 -47.34 13.53
N LYS A 261 2.96 -47.39 14.41
CA LYS A 261 1.92 -48.43 14.42
C LYS A 261 1.13 -48.54 13.11
N ALA A 262 1.04 -47.47 12.32
CA ALA A 262 0.42 -47.55 11.00
C ALA A 262 1.29 -48.36 10.02
N ALA A 263 2.62 -48.25 10.11
CA ALA A 263 3.55 -49.02 9.30
C ALA A 263 3.54 -50.51 9.70
N GLU A 264 3.45 -50.79 11.01
CA GLU A 264 3.22 -52.14 11.54
C GLU A 264 1.91 -52.73 10.99
N PHE A 265 0.82 -51.95 10.99
CA PHE A 265 -0.46 -52.37 10.41
C PHE A 265 -0.35 -52.67 8.92
N ILE A 266 0.27 -51.79 8.12
CA ILE A 266 0.45 -52.01 6.68
C ILE A 266 1.26 -53.27 6.40
N THR A 267 2.40 -53.44 7.07
CA THR A 267 3.32 -54.57 6.84
C THR A 267 2.81 -55.90 7.40
N GLY A 268 1.99 -55.87 8.45
CA GLY A 268 1.36 -57.06 9.03
C GLY A 268 0.14 -57.58 8.28
N HIS A 269 -0.64 -56.70 7.63
CA HIS A 269 -1.97 -57.04 7.11
C HIS A 269 -2.15 -56.93 5.58
N PHE A 270 -1.16 -56.43 4.82
CA PHE A 270 -1.23 -56.30 3.36
C PHE A 270 -0.04 -56.94 2.62
N LYS A 271 -0.31 -57.40 1.39
CA LYS A 271 0.69 -57.78 0.38
C LYS A 271 0.30 -57.23 -1.00
N VAL A 272 1.27 -57.19 -1.92
CA VAL A 272 1.02 -56.83 -3.32
C VAL A 272 -0.04 -57.75 -3.94
N GLY A 273 -0.98 -57.17 -4.67
CA GLY A 273 -2.14 -57.85 -5.24
C GLY A 273 -3.40 -57.85 -4.36
N ASP A 274 -3.30 -57.48 -3.08
CA ASP A 274 -4.47 -57.37 -2.22
C ASP A 274 -5.39 -56.23 -2.65
N LYS A 275 -6.70 -56.43 -2.47
CA LYS A 275 -7.69 -55.36 -2.52
C LYS A 275 -7.63 -54.57 -1.22
N ILE A 276 -7.74 -53.26 -1.35
CA ILE A 276 -7.75 -52.33 -0.22
C ILE A 276 -9.02 -51.50 -0.29
N ASN A 277 -9.72 -51.36 0.85
CA ASN A 277 -10.91 -50.53 0.94
C ASN A 277 -10.65 -49.41 1.96
N ALA A 278 -10.81 -48.17 1.50
CA ALA A 278 -10.76 -46.99 2.34
C ALA A 278 -12.18 -46.41 2.42
N ASP A 279 -12.76 -46.42 3.62
CA ASP A 279 -14.05 -45.78 3.89
C ASP A 279 -13.79 -44.46 4.61
N TYR A 280 -14.43 -43.38 4.18
CA TYR A 280 -14.21 -42.05 4.74
C TYR A 280 -15.33 -41.04 4.42
N SER A 281 -15.50 -40.08 5.33
CA SER A 281 -16.44 -38.98 5.20
C SER A 281 -15.92 -37.70 5.86
N ILE A 282 -16.29 -36.56 5.29
CA ILE A 282 -16.37 -35.31 6.06
C ILE A 282 -17.69 -35.32 6.82
N ILE A 283 -17.65 -34.91 8.08
CA ILE A 283 -18.81 -34.82 8.99
C ILE A 283 -18.79 -33.48 9.74
N ALA A 284 -19.90 -33.08 10.36
CA ALA A 284 -19.93 -31.92 11.25
C ALA A 284 -19.12 -32.20 12.53
N GLN A 285 -18.51 -31.17 13.13
CA GLN A 285 -17.99 -31.28 14.52
C GLN A 285 -19.13 -31.34 15.55
N ASP A 286 -20.27 -30.73 15.23
CA ASP A 286 -21.50 -30.82 16.01
C ASP A 286 -22.27 -32.10 15.63
N PRO A 287 -22.37 -33.11 16.51
CA PRO A 287 -23.01 -34.39 16.21
C PRO A 287 -24.53 -34.29 16.04
N THR A 288 -25.16 -33.14 16.36
CA THR A 288 -26.58 -32.90 16.11
C THR A 288 -26.88 -32.49 14.67
N LYS A 289 -25.83 -32.14 13.90
CA LYS A 289 -25.93 -31.77 12.48
C LYS A 289 -25.53 -32.93 11.59
N THR A 290 -26.23 -33.09 10.48
CA THR A 290 -25.90 -34.10 9.47
C THR A 290 -25.72 -33.42 8.12
N TYR A 291 -24.54 -33.61 7.53
CA TYR A 291 -24.21 -33.19 6.17
C TYR A 291 -23.72 -34.39 5.38
N ASN A 292 -24.17 -34.52 4.13
CA ASN A 292 -23.56 -35.43 3.17
C ASN A 292 -22.54 -34.64 2.34
N TYR A 293 -21.25 -34.84 2.58
CA TYR A 293 -20.20 -34.09 1.87
C TYR A 293 -20.21 -34.33 0.35
N LYS A 294 -20.78 -35.44 -0.11
CA LYS A 294 -20.96 -35.74 -1.55
C LYS A 294 -22.00 -34.83 -2.21
N ASP A 295 -22.78 -34.08 -1.44
CA ASP A 295 -23.67 -33.04 -1.96
C ASP A 295 -22.99 -31.68 -2.06
N PHE A 296 -21.76 -31.52 -1.55
CA PHE A 296 -20.95 -30.31 -1.77
C PHE A 296 -20.32 -30.35 -3.17
N LYS A 297 -20.45 -29.25 -3.92
CA LYS A 297 -19.72 -29.04 -5.19
C LYS A 297 -18.44 -28.23 -4.98
N THR A 298 -18.39 -27.48 -3.89
CA THR A 298 -17.32 -26.55 -3.53
C THR A 298 -17.18 -26.57 -2.02
N MET A 299 -15.96 -26.65 -1.52
CA MET A 299 -15.64 -26.47 -0.10
C MET A 299 -14.25 -25.88 0.02
N ILE A 300 -14.07 -24.92 0.93
CA ILE A 300 -12.77 -24.36 1.28
C ILE A 300 -12.68 -24.15 2.79
N GLY A 301 -11.52 -24.47 3.35
CA GLY A 301 -11.17 -24.07 4.70
C GLY A 301 -11.00 -22.56 4.84
N GLY A 302 -11.04 -22.14 6.09
CA GLY A 302 -10.53 -20.87 6.56
C GLY A 302 -10.18 -21.06 8.03
N HIS A 303 -10.26 -19.99 8.83
CA HIS A 303 -9.87 -20.06 10.23
C HIS A 303 -11.05 -19.91 11.20
N THR A 304 -11.44 -18.67 11.48
CA THR A 304 -12.42 -18.34 12.53
C THR A 304 -13.69 -17.75 11.91
N ILE A 305 -14.83 -17.94 12.57
CA ILE A 305 -16.05 -17.22 12.20
C ILE A 305 -15.91 -15.73 12.54
N LEU A 306 -16.34 -14.87 11.62
CA LEU A 306 -16.28 -13.42 11.74
C LEU A 306 -17.66 -12.82 11.96
N VAL A 307 -18.65 -13.29 11.20
CA VAL A 307 -20.02 -12.80 11.26
C VAL A 307 -20.95 -13.99 11.38
N ASP A 308 -21.92 -13.90 12.29
CA ASP A 308 -23.04 -14.83 12.39
C ASP A 308 -24.32 -14.07 12.72
N GLY A 309 -25.44 -14.44 12.10
CA GLY A 309 -26.71 -13.74 12.28
C GLY A 309 -26.67 -12.23 11.94
N GLY A 310 -25.82 -11.82 10.98
CA GLY A 310 -25.62 -10.42 10.58
C GLY A 310 -24.93 -9.56 11.64
N LYS A 311 -24.18 -10.18 12.56
CA LYS A 311 -23.51 -9.51 13.69
C LYS A 311 -22.09 -10.07 13.87
N PRO A 312 -21.16 -9.30 14.48
CA PRO A 312 -19.85 -9.83 14.86
C PRO A 312 -20.00 -11.08 15.73
N ALA A 313 -19.36 -12.17 15.33
CA ALA A 313 -19.33 -13.43 16.09
C ALA A 313 -18.21 -13.43 17.13
N ALA A 314 -18.30 -14.30 18.14
CA ALA A 314 -17.13 -14.66 18.94
C ALA A 314 -16.18 -15.51 18.08
N PHE A 315 -14.88 -15.22 18.15
CA PHE A 315 -13.88 -16.00 17.42
C PHE A 315 -13.86 -17.45 17.94
N SER A 316 -13.86 -18.43 17.04
CA SER A 316 -13.91 -19.85 17.35
C SER A 316 -12.53 -20.50 17.56
N ARG A 317 -11.46 -19.74 17.30
CA ARG A 317 -10.05 -20.11 17.47
C ARG A 317 -9.25 -18.89 17.91
N GLU A 318 -8.11 -19.14 18.54
CA GLU A 318 -7.16 -18.11 18.96
C GLU A 318 -6.65 -17.27 17.78
N LEU A 319 -6.27 -16.03 18.06
CA LEU A 319 -5.84 -15.05 17.05
C LEU A 319 -4.34 -14.74 17.09
N ASP A 320 -3.55 -15.59 17.74
CA ASP A 320 -2.11 -15.43 17.83
C ASP A 320 -1.47 -15.38 16.44
N GLY A 321 -0.58 -14.40 16.23
CA GLY A 321 0.00 -14.08 14.92
C GLY A 321 -0.91 -13.31 13.95
N LEU A 322 -2.24 -13.36 14.11
CA LEU A 322 -3.22 -12.71 13.23
C LEU A 322 -3.53 -11.24 13.60
N GLY A 323 -2.96 -10.74 14.69
CA GLY A 323 -3.20 -9.38 15.22
C GLY A 323 -2.71 -8.21 14.36
N GLY A 324 -3.03 -7.00 14.82
CA GLY A 324 -2.68 -5.74 14.16
C GLY A 324 -3.61 -5.34 13.00
N TYR A 325 -3.27 -4.23 12.35
CA TYR A 325 -3.96 -3.72 11.17
C TYR A 325 -3.26 -4.23 9.92
N ARG A 326 -3.96 -5.05 9.12
CA ARG A 326 -3.38 -5.81 8.01
C ARG A 326 -4.29 -5.77 6.78
N ALA A 327 -3.76 -6.20 5.65
CA ALA A 327 -4.59 -6.67 4.56
C ALA A 327 -5.32 -7.95 5.00
N ARG A 328 -6.59 -8.12 4.61
CA ARG A 328 -7.46 -9.21 5.07
C ARG A 328 -8.26 -9.78 3.90
N THR A 329 -8.46 -11.10 3.89
CA THR A 329 -9.43 -11.78 3.03
C THR A 329 -10.49 -12.47 3.89
N ALA A 330 -11.74 -12.44 3.42
CA ALA A 330 -12.86 -13.11 4.09
C ALA A 330 -13.87 -13.64 3.06
N LEU A 331 -14.70 -14.59 3.49
CA LEU A 331 -15.73 -15.22 2.66
C LEU A 331 -17.03 -15.33 3.45
N GLY A 332 -18.16 -15.00 2.81
CA GLY A 332 -19.47 -15.06 3.46
C GLY A 332 -20.63 -15.18 2.48
N TYR A 333 -21.85 -15.14 3.01
CA TYR A 333 -23.08 -15.20 2.21
C TYR A 333 -24.22 -14.31 2.76
N SER A 334 -25.21 -14.02 1.92
CA SER A 334 -26.38 -13.17 2.23
C SER A 334 -27.39 -13.86 3.16
N GLN A 335 -28.25 -13.09 3.83
CA GLN A 335 -29.27 -13.63 4.73
C GLN A 335 -30.24 -14.62 4.05
N ASP A 336 -30.53 -14.41 2.76
CA ASP A 336 -31.38 -15.27 1.96
C ASP A 336 -30.63 -16.42 1.25
N GLY A 337 -29.31 -16.55 1.48
CA GLY A 337 -28.45 -17.57 0.90
C GLY A 337 -28.24 -17.46 -0.62
N LYS A 338 -28.71 -16.40 -1.28
CA LYS A 338 -28.63 -16.28 -2.76
C LYS A 338 -27.29 -15.75 -3.25
N TYR A 339 -26.53 -15.06 -2.40
CA TYR A 339 -25.26 -14.44 -2.78
C TYR A 339 -24.12 -14.95 -1.90
N ALA A 340 -22.97 -15.21 -2.53
CA ALA A 340 -21.68 -15.34 -1.85
C ALA A 340 -20.85 -14.06 -2.03
N TYR A 341 -20.03 -13.75 -1.03
CA TYR A 341 -19.22 -12.54 -0.91
C TYR A 341 -17.76 -12.90 -0.70
N LEU A 342 -16.92 -12.64 -1.70
CA LEU A 342 -15.46 -12.74 -1.59
C LEU A 342 -14.97 -11.33 -1.25
N PHE A 343 -14.46 -11.15 -0.04
CA PHE A 343 -14.15 -9.85 0.54
C PHE A 343 -12.64 -9.68 0.72
N THR A 344 -12.09 -8.53 0.35
CA THR A 344 -10.72 -8.13 0.69
C THR A 344 -10.65 -6.70 1.20
N ALA A 345 -9.76 -6.46 2.16
CA ALA A 345 -9.38 -5.12 2.62
C ALA A 345 -7.87 -4.90 2.45
N GLU A 346 -7.47 -3.73 1.98
CA GLU A 346 -6.08 -3.44 1.54
C GLU A 346 -5.24 -2.79 2.65
N ASN A 347 -3.92 -3.02 2.62
CA ASN A 347 -2.95 -2.39 3.54
C ASN A 347 -1.69 -1.97 2.79
N SER A 348 -1.88 -1.12 1.78
CA SER A 348 -0.83 -0.53 0.95
C SER A 348 -1.15 0.96 0.74
N GLY A 349 -0.11 1.75 0.48
CA GLY A 349 -0.23 3.19 0.21
C GLY A 349 -1.01 3.93 1.29
N ASP A 350 -2.15 4.50 0.90
CA ASP A 350 -3.05 5.23 1.79
C ASP A 350 -4.09 4.36 2.52
N SER A 351 -4.31 3.12 2.09
CA SER A 351 -5.15 2.15 2.80
C SER A 351 -4.43 1.59 4.03
N LYS A 352 -5.04 1.71 5.23
CA LYS A 352 -4.36 1.42 6.52
C LYS A 352 -4.72 0.07 7.15
N GLY A 353 -5.27 -0.87 6.36
CA GLY A 353 -5.62 -2.23 6.79
C GLY A 353 -6.69 -2.30 7.89
N LEU A 354 -7.21 -3.50 8.15
CA LEU A 354 -8.19 -3.75 9.21
C LEU A 354 -7.61 -4.64 10.32
N SER A 355 -7.98 -4.32 11.56
CA SER A 355 -7.96 -5.26 12.67
C SER A 355 -9.10 -6.27 12.54
N MET A 356 -9.05 -7.34 13.35
CA MET A 356 -10.08 -8.38 13.34
C MET A 356 -11.47 -7.84 13.68
N THR A 357 -11.60 -6.93 14.66
CA THR A 357 -12.89 -6.31 15.03
C THR A 357 -13.42 -5.38 13.94
N GLU A 358 -12.56 -4.57 13.32
CA GLU A 358 -12.96 -3.69 12.22
C GLU A 358 -13.37 -4.49 10.97
N LEU A 359 -12.73 -5.63 10.70
CA LEU A 359 -13.13 -6.56 9.64
C LEU A 359 -14.57 -7.08 9.86
N GLN A 360 -14.91 -7.50 11.09
CA GLN A 360 -16.27 -7.92 11.41
C GLN A 360 -17.29 -6.79 11.20
N GLN A 361 -16.97 -5.58 11.66
CA GLN A 361 -17.82 -4.40 11.48
C GLN A 361 -18.00 -4.05 10.00
N ALA A 362 -16.94 -4.10 9.20
CA ALA A 362 -16.98 -3.86 7.76
C ALA A 362 -17.83 -4.90 7.02
N MET A 363 -17.64 -6.20 7.30
CA MET A 363 -18.43 -7.29 6.71
C MET A 363 -19.92 -7.15 7.02
N VAL A 364 -20.28 -6.80 8.26
CA VAL A 364 -21.68 -6.55 8.66
C VAL A 364 -22.25 -5.33 7.91
N LYS A 365 -21.51 -4.21 7.81
CA LYS A 365 -21.97 -3.01 7.10
C LYS A 365 -22.04 -3.19 5.57
N VAL A 366 -21.29 -4.16 5.00
CA VAL A 366 -21.44 -4.61 3.60
C VAL A 366 -22.68 -5.49 3.38
N GLY A 367 -23.26 -6.07 4.45
CA GLY A 367 -24.47 -6.91 4.38
C GLY A 367 -24.21 -8.42 4.41
N ILE A 368 -23.00 -8.87 4.79
CA ILE A 368 -22.71 -10.29 4.98
C ILE A 368 -23.47 -10.79 6.22
N TRP A 369 -24.22 -11.89 6.06
CA TRP A 369 -25.05 -12.46 7.13
C TRP A 369 -24.30 -13.51 7.95
N LYS A 370 -23.54 -14.37 7.28
CA LYS A 370 -22.59 -15.30 7.90
C LYS A 370 -21.29 -15.29 7.11
N GLY A 371 -20.16 -15.25 7.79
CA GLY A 371 -18.85 -15.11 7.16
C GLY A 371 -17.69 -15.56 8.03
N LEU A 372 -16.61 -16.01 7.40
CA LEU A 372 -15.39 -16.55 8.03
C LEU A 372 -14.13 -15.85 7.51
N LEU A 373 -13.04 -15.99 8.26
CA LEU A 373 -11.70 -15.50 7.92
C LEU A 373 -10.99 -16.45 6.94
N LEU A 374 -10.46 -15.90 5.84
CA LEU A 374 -9.49 -16.54 4.95
C LEU A 374 -8.08 -15.99 5.22
N ASP A 375 -7.05 -16.55 4.57
CA ASP A 375 -5.66 -16.10 4.79
C ASP A 375 -5.48 -14.62 4.40
N GLY A 376 -4.60 -13.90 5.10
CA GLY A 376 -4.46 -12.45 5.04
C GLY A 376 -3.03 -11.96 4.81
N GLY A 377 -2.75 -10.71 5.19
CA GLY A 377 -1.44 -10.09 5.01
C GLY A 377 -1.00 -10.13 3.54
N GLY A 378 0.22 -10.56 3.26
CA GLY A 378 0.76 -10.69 1.89
C GLY A 378 0.05 -11.73 1.01
N SER A 379 -0.74 -12.65 1.57
CA SER A 379 -1.60 -13.55 0.78
C SER A 379 -2.80 -12.81 0.17
N THR A 380 -3.25 -11.70 0.78
CA THR A 380 -4.44 -10.93 0.37
C THR A 380 -4.33 -10.50 -1.09
N GLN A 381 -5.13 -11.12 -1.96
CA GLN A 381 -5.15 -10.87 -3.39
C GLN A 381 -6.58 -11.01 -3.89
N MET A 382 -7.11 -9.99 -4.57
CA MET A 382 -8.32 -10.11 -5.39
C MET A 382 -7.98 -9.85 -6.86
N VAL A 383 -8.50 -10.71 -7.73
CA VAL A 383 -8.44 -10.53 -9.19
C VAL A 383 -9.83 -10.46 -9.78
N SER A 384 -9.99 -9.67 -10.83
CA SER A 384 -11.23 -9.55 -11.60
C SER A 384 -10.92 -9.26 -13.05
N ARG A 385 -11.71 -9.81 -13.98
CA ARG A 385 -11.69 -9.51 -15.41
C ARG A 385 -12.54 -8.25 -15.64
N PRO A 386 -11.94 -7.09 -15.99
CA PRO A 386 -12.71 -5.90 -16.28
C PRO A 386 -13.65 -6.10 -17.48
N LEU A 387 -14.72 -5.32 -17.55
CA LEU A 387 -15.73 -5.47 -18.59
C LEU A 387 -15.12 -5.31 -20.00
N GLY A 388 -15.28 -6.36 -20.82
CA GLY A 388 -14.75 -6.42 -22.19
C GLY A 388 -13.27 -6.81 -22.31
N GLU A 389 -12.58 -7.11 -21.20
CA GLU A 389 -11.24 -7.74 -21.20
C GLU A 389 -11.34 -9.27 -21.33
N THR A 390 -10.30 -9.90 -21.89
CA THR A 390 -10.17 -11.37 -21.90
C THR A 390 -9.46 -11.93 -20.68
N GLY A 391 -8.59 -11.15 -20.03
CA GLY A 391 -7.78 -11.57 -18.88
C GLY A 391 -8.20 -10.91 -17.57
N VAL A 392 -7.92 -11.58 -16.45
CA VAL A 392 -8.05 -10.99 -15.12
C VAL A 392 -6.93 -9.97 -14.85
N LYS A 393 -7.23 -8.99 -13.99
CA LYS A 393 -6.25 -8.05 -13.42
C LYS A 393 -6.33 -8.11 -11.89
N LEU A 394 -5.22 -7.85 -11.23
CA LEU A 394 -5.19 -7.58 -9.78
C LEU A 394 -5.97 -6.29 -9.51
N VAL A 395 -6.89 -6.30 -8.55
CA VAL A 395 -7.75 -5.16 -8.20
C VAL A 395 -7.55 -4.66 -6.76
N THR A 396 -6.55 -5.20 -6.07
CA THR A 396 -6.12 -4.85 -4.70
C THR A 396 -4.60 -4.69 -4.67
N GLU A 397 -4.08 -3.62 -4.08
CA GLU A 397 -2.66 -3.54 -3.76
C GLU A 397 -2.31 -4.48 -2.60
N THR A 398 -1.19 -5.20 -2.69
CA THR A 398 -0.79 -6.17 -1.64
C THR A 398 0.15 -5.57 -0.60
N GLU A 399 0.12 -6.11 0.62
CA GLU A 399 0.75 -5.50 1.82
C GLU A 399 2.28 -5.31 1.72
N ASN A 400 3.00 -6.16 0.97
CA ASN A 400 4.47 -6.13 0.94
C ASN A 400 5.07 -5.34 -0.23
N ALA A 401 4.38 -5.26 -1.38
CA ALA A 401 4.70 -4.36 -2.49
C ALA A 401 3.49 -4.29 -3.45
N PRO A 402 3.08 -3.11 -3.97
CA PRO A 402 1.76 -2.91 -4.60
C PRO A 402 1.37 -3.93 -5.68
N THR A 403 2.32 -4.45 -6.45
CA THR A 403 2.09 -5.43 -7.54
C THR A 403 2.61 -6.83 -7.26
N TYR A 404 3.25 -7.10 -6.11
CA TYR A 404 3.76 -8.43 -5.78
C TYR A 404 2.61 -9.35 -5.34
N GLN A 405 2.51 -10.51 -5.98
CA GLN A 405 1.50 -11.52 -5.64
C GLN A 405 2.16 -12.74 -5.04
N ARG A 406 1.96 -12.94 -3.73
CA ARG A 406 2.45 -14.09 -2.99
C ARG A 406 1.90 -15.40 -3.57
N PRO A 407 2.74 -16.42 -3.84
CA PRO A 407 2.25 -17.75 -4.17
C PRO A 407 1.52 -18.40 -2.98
N VAL A 408 0.25 -18.77 -3.18
CA VAL A 408 -0.62 -19.42 -2.19
C VAL A 408 -0.98 -20.84 -2.65
N VAL A 409 -1.64 -21.62 -1.78
CA VAL A 409 -1.95 -23.04 -2.03
C VAL A 409 -3.28 -23.24 -2.78
N ASN A 410 -4.27 -22.39 -2.53
CA ASN A 410 -5.56 -22.41 -3.19
C ASN A 410 -6.21 -21.00 -3.20
N ALA A 411 -7.30 -20.87 -3.94
CA ALA A 411 -8.03 -19.62 -4.11
C ALA A 411 -9.50 -19.88 -4.44
N VAL A 412 -10.41 -18.99 -4.03
CA VAL A 412 -11.82 -19.06 -4.43
C VAL A 412 -11.98 -18.34 -5.77
N GLY A 413 -12.39 -19.08 -6.80
CA GLY A 413 -12.55 -18.60 -8.17
C GLY A 413 -14.01 -18.42 -8.58
N VAL A 414 -14.24 -17.53 -9.53
CA VAL A 414 -15.52 -17.29 -10.19
C VAL A 414 -15.36 -17.53 -11.68
N TRP A 415 -16.17 -18.40 -12.27
CA TRP A 415 -16.19 -18.68 -13.71
C TRP A 415 -17.49 -18.19 -14.33
N THR A 416 -17.41 -17.74 -15.58
CA THR A 416 -18.59 -17.58 -16.42
C THR A 416 -18.93 -18.90 -17.11
N THR A 417 -20.19 -19.32 -17.04
CA THR A 417 -20.76 -20.40 -17.86
C THR A 417 -21.70 -19.85 -18.94
N ALA A 418 -21.71 -18.52 -19.13
CA ALA A 418 -22.53 -17.87 -20.14
C ALA A 418 -22.11 -18.27 -21.57
N PRO A 419 -23.07 -18.57 -22.47
CA PRO A 419 -22.77 -18.75 -23.88
C PRO A 419 -22.37 -17.41 -24.52
N LYS A 420 -21.72 -17.45 -25.69
CA LYS A 420 -21.52 -16.24 -26.50
C LYS A 420 -22.88 -15.73 -26.99
N GLY A 421 -23.22 -14.50 -26.64
CA GLY A 421 -24.43 -13.81 -27.06
C GLY A 421 -24.21 -12.80 -28.20
N PRO A 422 -25.28 -12.19 -28.71
CA PRO A 422 -25.18 -11.00 -29.56
C PRO A 422 -24.51 -9.83 -28.83
N ALA A 423 -23.86 -8.94 -29.59
CA ALA A 423 -23.25 -7.73 -29.06
C ALA A 423 -24.27 -6.84 -28.34
N LEU A 424 -23.95 -6.46 -27.10
CA LEU A 424 -24.76 -5.56 -26.29
C LEU A 424 -24.27 -4.12 -26.43
N ALA A 425 -22.98 -3.89 -26.21
CA ALA A 425 -22.40 -2.55 -26.20
C ALA A 425 -20.87 -2.56 -26.35
N VAL A 426 -20.30 -1.35 -26.45
CA VAL A 426 -18.87 -1.08 -26.40
C VAL A 426 -18.56 -0.21 -25.18
N ASN A 427 -17.88 -0.75 -24.17
CA ASN A 427 -17.49 0.04 -23.02
C ASN A 427 -16.45 1.07 -23.45
N ILE A 428 -16.62 2.33 -23.07
CA ILE A 428 -15.56 3.34 -23.19
C ILE A 428 -14.72 3.26 -21.90
N GLU A 429 -13.47 2.87 -22.05
CA GLU A 429 -12.48 2.89 -20.99
C GLU A 429 -11.61 4.15 -21.10
N GLY A 430 -11.35 4.79 -19.97
CA GLY A 430 -10.47 5.95 -19.82
C GLY A 430 -10.86 6.74 -18.57
N GLU A 431 -10.20 7.88 -18.35
CA GLU A 431 -10.41 8.68 -17.15
C GLU A 431 -11.84 9.26 -17.07
N LYS A 432 -12.39 9.38 -15.85
CA LYS A 432 -13.69 10.03 -15.60
C LYS A 432 -13.55 11.40 -14.96
N ASN A 433 -12.45 11.71 -14.27
CA ASN A 433 -12.18 13.01 -13.68
C ASN A 433 -10.86 13.56 -14.25
N LEU A 434 -10.95 14.54 -15.15
CA LEU A 434 -9.80 15.11 -15.84
C LEU A 434 -9.60 16.55 -15.42
N LEU A 435 -8.36 17.03 -15.45
CA LEU A 435 -8.01 18.44 -15.34
C LEU A 435 -7.95 19.08 -16.73
N ILE A 436 -8.17 20.39 -16.83
CA ILE A 436 -8.18 21.12 -18.12
C ILE A 436 -6.82 20.94 -18.82
N GLY A 437 -6.84 20.52 -20.09
CA GLY A 437 -5.61 20.24 -20.85
C GLY A 437 -4.96 18.87 -20.57
N GLU A 438 -5.50 18.05 -19.66
CA GLU A 438 -5.02 16.68 -19.42
C GLU A 438 -5.22 15.82 -20.68
N LYS A 439 -4.12 15.27 -21.22
CA LYS A 439 -4.14 14.35 -22.36
C LYS A 439 -4.44 12.93 -21.87
N ALA A 440 -5.68 12.47 -22.04
CA ALA A 440 -6.12 11.15 -21.57
C ALA A 440 -6.46 10.21 -22.75
N PRO A 441 -5.83 9.03 -22.88
CA PRO A 441 -6.20 8.05 -23.89
C PRO A 441 -7.51 7.33 -23.50
N TYR A 442 -8.38 7.11 -24.50
CA TYR A 442 -9.59 6.30 -24.37
C TYR A 442 -9.56 5.07 -25.26
N GLN A 443 -10.24 4.01 -24.87
CA GLN A 443 -10.37 2.78 -25.66
C GLN A 443 -11.82 2.29 -25.67
N ILE A 444 -12.19 1.51 -26.68
CA ILE A 444 -13.46 0.79 -26.70
C ILE A 444 -13.23 -0.71 -26.50
N LYS A 445 -14.05 -1.34 -25.65
CA LYS A 445 -14.04 -2.79 -25.41
C LYS A 445 -15.42 -3.39 -25.61
N GLY A 446 -15.52 -4.40 -26.46
CA GLY A 446 -16.80 -4.98 -26.85
C GLY A 446 -17.26 -6.00 -25.83
N TYR A 447 -18.58 -6.10 -25.62
CA TYR A 447 -19.15 -7.19 -24.85
C TYR A 447 -20.56 -7.59 -25.31
N ASP A 448 -20.90 -8.85 -25.06
CA ASP A 448 -22.21 -9.42 -25.39
C ASP A 448 -23.26 -9.19 -24.29
N ILE A 449 -24.50 -9.65 -24.52
CA ILE A 449 -25.61 -9.56 -23.55
C ILE A 449 -25.37 -10.29 -22.22
N TYR A 450 -24.32 -11.11 -22.11
CA TYR A 450 -23.91 -11.79 -20.88
C TYR A 450 -22.59 -11.25 -20.31
N TYR A 451 -22.09 -10.14 -20.87
CA TYR A 451 -20.84 -9.47 -20.50
C TYR A 451 -19.56 -10.30 -20.79
N ASN A 452 -19.62 -11.24 -21.74
CA ASN A 452 -18.40 -11.83 -22.29
C ASN A 452 -17.69 -10.84 -23.21
N PRO A 453 -16.35 -10.83 -23.23
CA PRO A 453 -15.57 -9.98 -24.13
C PRO A 453 -15.84 -10.33 -25.60
N LEU A 454 -16.13 -9.32 -26.40
CA LEU A 454 -16.21 -9.41 -27.85
C LEU A 454 -15.02 -8.69 -28.48
N PRO A 455 -14.22 -9.38 -29.32
CA PRO A 455 -13.19 -8.73 -30.12
C PRO A 455 -13.84 -7.69 -31.04
N ILE A 456 -13.64 -6.40 -30.77
CA ILE A 456 -13.99 -5.35 -31.72
C ILE A 456 -12.93 -5.40 -32.82
N GLY A 457 -13.36 -5.56 -34.08
CA GLY A 457 -12.46 -5.50 -35.23
C GLY A 457 -11.76 -4.14 -35.33
N GLN A 458 -10.65 -4.06 -36.07
CA GLN A 458 -9.76 -2.88 -36.15
C GLN A 458 -10.38 -1.60 -36.77
N ALA A 459 -11.70 -1.50 -36.89
CA ALA A 459 -12.39 -0.29 -37.28
C ALA A 459 -12.20 0.78 -36.19
N ALA A 460 -11.25 1.70 -36.43
CA ALA A 460 -10.90 2.75 -35.50
C ALA A 460 -12.15 3.53 -35.06
N ALA A 461 -12.39 3.52 -33.74
CA ALA A 461 -13.51 4.23 -33.14
C ALA A 461 -13.43 5.72 -33.49
N GLN A 462 -14.57 6.27 -33.93
CA GLN A 462 -14.71 7.70 -34.14
C GLN A 462 -15.07 8.35 -32.81
N TRP A 463 -14.20 9.24 -32.34
CA TRP A 463 -14.32 9.91 -31.05
C TRP A 463 -14.81 11.34 -31.21
N SER A 464 -15.69 11.77 -30.32
CA SER A 464 -16.14 13.16 -30.20
C SER A 464 -16.44 13.50 -28.74
N SER A 465 -16.54 14.79 -28.41
CA SER A 465 -16.95 15.23 -27.08
C SER A 465 -17.84 16.47 -27.14
N THR A 466 -18.48 16.81 -26.02
CA THR A 466 -19.21 18.08 -25.86
C THR A 466 -18.33 19.25 -25.39
N SER A 467 -17.13 18.99 -24.86
CA SER A 467 -16.22 20.03 -24.34
C SER A 467 -14.76 19.54 -24.35
N GLY A 468 -14.09 19.71 -25.49
CA GLY A 468 -12.69 19.32 -25.70
C GLY A 468 -12.44 18.75 -27.09
N THR A 469 -11.21 18.32 -27.34
CA THR A 469 -10.77 17.81 -28.65
C THR A 469 -10.21 16.39 -28.55
N PHE A 470 -10.30 15.62 -29.63
CA PHE A 470 -9.63 14.33 -29.77
C PHE A 470 -8.50 14.39 -30.80
N ASN A 471 -7.36 13.78 -30.47
CA ASN A 471 -6.32 13.41 -31.42
C ASN A 471 -6.20 11.89 -31.44
N GLY A 472 -6.69 11.25 -32.50
CA GLY A 472 -6.92 9.80 -32.51
C GLY A 472 -7.89 9.41 -31.38
N ASN A 473 -7.41 8.65 -30.41
CA ASN A 473 -8.15 8.25 -29.21
C ASN A 473 -7.76 9.03 -27.94
N VAL A 474 -6.90 10.04 -28.05
CA VAL A 474 -6.47 10.88 -26.92
C VAL A 474 -7.39 12.10 -26.82
N PHE A 475 -8.11 12.21 -25.72
CA PHE A 475 -8.94 13.36 -25.38
C PHE A 475 -8.10 14.46 -24.72
N THR A 476 -8.46 15.71 -24.96
CA THR A 476 -7.97 16.88 -24.21
C THR A 476 -9.15 17.80 -23.91
N PRO A 477 -9.59 17.92 -22.64
CA PRO A 477 -10.69 18.79 -22.26
C PRO A 477 -10.25 20.24 -22.25
N THR A 478 -11.11 21.16 -22.72
CA THR A 478 -10.76 22.58 -22.91
C THR A 478 -11.40 23.53 -21.90
N ALA A 479 -12.41 23.09 -21.15
CA ALA A 479 -13.10 23.91 -20.15
C ALA A 479 -13.66 23.07 -19.00
N LYS A 480 -13.68 23.64 -17.79
CA LYS A 480 -14.30 23.05 -16.59
C LYS A 480 -15.78 22.73 -16.82
N GLY A 481 -16.23 21.59 -16.30
CA GLY A 481 -17.64 21.17 -16.27
C GLY A 481 -17.84 19.72 -16.73
N PRO A 482 -19.09 19.23 -16.74
CA PRO A 482 -19.39 17.93 -17.30
C PRO A 482 -19.14 17.95 -18.82
N ALA A 483 -18.43 16.94 -19.32
CA ALA A 483 -18.28 16.65 -20.73
C ALA A 483 -18.77 15.23 -21.02
N THR A 484 -19.35 15.00 -22.20
CA THR A 484 -19.75 13.66 -22.65
C THR A 484 -18.85 13.28 -23.82
N ILE A 485 -18.00 12.29 -23.60
CA ILE A 485 -17.24 11.61 -24.66
C ILE A 485 -18.18 10.64 -25.36
N THR A 486 -18.17 10.63 -26.69
CA THR A 486 -18.91 9.66 -27.51
C THR A 486 -17.93 8.88 -28.35
N ALA A 487 -18.07 7.55 -28.34
CA ALA A 487 -17.36 6.65 -29.24
C ALA A 487 -18.36 5.96 -30.17
N VAL A 488 -18.04 5.91 -31.46
CA VAL A 488 -18.80 5.19 -32.48
C VAL A 488 -17.89 4.21 -33.21
N SER A 489 -18.26 2.93 -33.24
CA SER A 489 -17.59 1.90 -34.05
C SER A 489 -18.63 0.97 -34.67
N GLY A 490 -18.68 0.95 -36.01
CA GLY A 490 -19.76 0.30 -36.75
C GLY A 490 -21.14 0.88 -36.36
N GLN A 491 -22.05 0.00 -35.93
CA GLN A 491 -23.37 0.40 -35.42
C GLN A 491 -23.38 0.68 -33.91
N ALA A 492 -22.31 0.36 -33.18
CA ALA A 492 -22.24 0.60 -31.74
C ALA A 492 -21.89 2.07 -31.47
N LYS A 493 -22.77 2.76 -30.74
CA LYS A 493 -22.56 4.11 -30.20
C LYS A 493 -22.68 4.03 -28.68
N GLN A 494 -21.66 4.51 -27.97
CA GLN A 494 -21.66 4.61 -26.53
C GLN A 494 -21.13 5.97 -26.06
N THR A 495 -21.48 6.32 -24.83
CA THR A 495 -21.16 7.63 -24.25
C THR A 495 -20.62 7.48 -22.84
N LEU A 496 -19.53 8.20 -22.54
CA LEU A 496 -18.95 8.30 -21.21
C LEU A 496 -19.06 9.74 -20.74
N ASN A 497 -19.76 9.95 -19.63
CA ASN A 497 -19.73 11.23 -18.93
C ASN A 497 -18.42 11.32 -18.14
N VAL A 498 -17.69 12.40 -18.37
CA VAL A 498 -16.47 12.77 -17.64
C VAL A 498 -16.67 14.15 -17.01
N ASN A 499 -16.01 14.38 -15.88
CA ASN A 499 -16.04 15.64 -15.15
C ASN A 499 -14.71 16.35 -15.35
N VAL A 500 -14.73 17.52 -15.98
CA VAL A 500 -13.53 18.36 -16.15
C VAL A 500 -13.42 19.30 -14.96
N LEU A 501 -12.33 19.15 -14.21
CA LEU A 501 -11.98 19.89 -13.01
C LEU A 501 -11.13 21.12 -13.38
N GLY A 502 -11.40 22.25 -12.74
CA GLY A 502 -10.60 23.48 -12.88
C GLY A 502 -9.84 23.81 -11.60
N ARG A 503 -9.13 24.95 -11.57
CA ARG A 503 -8.37 25.41 -10.40
C ARG A 503 -9.20 25.50 -9.12
N THR A 504 -10.51 25.72 -9.23
CA THR A 504 -11.44 25.85 -8.10
C THR A 504 -11.70 24.54 -7.35
N ASP A 505 -11.37 23.41 -7.97
CA ASP A 505 -11.60 22.06 -7.43
C ASP A 505 -10.34 21.51 -6.74
N LEU A 506 -9.21 22.21 -6.89
CA LEU A 506 -7.94 21.92 -6.23
C LEU A 506 -7.94 22.41 -4.78
N GLU A 507 -7.34 21.61 -3.90
CA GLU A 507 -6.81 22.03 -2.60
C GLU A 507 -5.40 22.60 -2.79
N SER A 508 -4.56 21.91 -3.57
CA SER A 508 -3.21 22.38 -3.92
C SER A 508 -2.67 21.73 -5.20
N LEU A 509 -1.58 22.30 -5.72
CA LEU A 509 -0.86 21.90 -6.91
C LEU A 509 0.64 21.99 -6.60
N ARG A 510 1.39 20.90 -6.74
CA ARG A 510 2.82 20.84 -6.38
C ARG A 510 3.64 20.22 -7.51
N ILE A 511 4.80 20.82 -7.81
CA ILE A 511 5.79 20.22 -8.73
C ILE A 511 6.64 19.25 -7.91
N GLN A 512 6.65 17.99 -8.32
CA GLN A 512 7.63 17.00 -7.90
C GLN A 512 8.75 16.96 -8.95
N ALA A 513 9.98 16.74 -8.48
CA ALA A 513 11.16 16.62 -9.32
C ALA A 513 12.05 15.49 -8.81
N SER A 514 12.69 14.73 -9.70
CA SER A 514 13.69 13.69 -9.33
C SER A 514 14.93 14.28 -8.64
N ASN A 515 15.10 15.59 -8.74
CA ASN A 515 16.04 16.38 -7.96
C ASN A 515 15.52 17.81 -7.78
N THR A 516 15.60 18.37 -6.58
CA THR A 516 15.32 19.80 -6.31
C THR A 516 16.58 20.67 -6.39
N ILE A 517 17.73 20.04 -6.65
CA ILE A 517 19.03 20.67 -6.87
C ILE A 517 19.32 20.73 -8.39
N LEU A 518 19.58 21.93 -8.89
CA LEU A 518 20.05 22.20 -10.24
C LEU A 518 21.55 21.89 -10.33
N THR A 519 21.88 21.00 -11.27
CA THR A 519 23.23 20.70 -11.73
C THR A 519 23.29 21.01 -13.22
N GLN A 520 24.34 21.70 -13.68
CA GLN A 520 24.48 22.07 -15.09
C GLN A 520 24.54 20.84 -16.00
N GLY A 521 23.78 20.87 -17.11
CA GLY A 521 23.69 19.76 -18.07
C GLY A 521 22.86 18.56 -17.60
N ALA A 522 22.20 18.65 -16.44
CA ALA A 522 21.42 17.54 -15.90
C ALA A 522 19.97 17.53 -16.39
N ASP A 523 19.44 16.32 -16.59
CA ASP A 523 18.04 16.06 -16.88
C ASP A 523 17.29 15.76 -15.59
N ILE A 524 16.30 16.59 -15.25
CA ILE A 524 15.49 16.46 -14.06
C ILE A 524 14.08 16.04 -14.49
N LYS A 525 13.65 14.84 -14.07
CA LYS A 525 12.28 14.37 -14.34
C LYS A 525 11.30 15.13 -13.46
N LEU A 526 10.23 15.61 -14.06
CA LEU A 526 9.18 16.40 -13.43
C LEU A 526 7.87 15.62 -13.43
N SER A 527 7.04 15.87 -12.42
CA SER A 527 5.62 15.58 -12.49
C SER A 527 4.85 16.61 -11.67
N LEU A 528 3.60 16.90 -12.03
CA LEU A 528 2.77 17.81 -11.26
C LEU A 528 1.73 17.01 -10.49
N VAL A 529 1.66 17.17 -9.17
CA VAL A 529 0.65 16.52 -8.34
C VAL A 529 -0.42 17.54 -7.97
N ALA A 530 -1.62 17.34 -8.49
CA ALA A 530 -2.83 18.06 -8.14
C ALA A 530 -3.54 17.31 -7.01
N ARG A 531 -3.74 17.98 -5.87
CA ARG A 531 -4.55 17.47 -4.75
C ARG A 531 -5.92 18.14 -4.82
N LEU A 532 -6.97 17.34 -4.97
CA LEU A 532 -8.35 17.77 -5.09
C LEU A 532 -8.98 18.02 -3.70
N LYS A 533 -10.03 18.84 -3.63
CA LYS A 533 -10.75 19.16 -2.38
C LYS A 533 -11.44 17.97 -1.71
N ASN A 534 -11.59 16.84 -2.40
CA ASN A 534 -12.06 15.57 -1.84
C ASN A 534 -10.92 14.72 -1.21
N GLY A 535 -9.68 15.24 -1.20
CA GLY A 535 -8.49 14.55 -0.68
C GLY A 535 -7.72 13.72 -1.70
N GLN A 536 -8.28 13.47 -2.90
CA GLN A 536 -7.64 12.66 -3.94
C GLN A 536 -6.43 13.40 -4.55
N GLU A 537 -5.31 12.69 -4.71
CA GLU A 537 -4.15 13.19 -5.48
C GLU A 537 -4.12 12.62 -6.91
N ARG A 538 -3.65 13.44 -7.85
CA ARG A 538 -3.56 13.16 -9.29
C ARG A 538 -2.19 13.60 -9.79
N THR A 539 -1.43 12.68 -10.40
CA THR A 539 -0.15 13.01 -11.05
C THR A 539 -0.38 13.29 -12.53
N LEU A 540 0.07 14.45 -13.01
CA LEU A 540 -0.09 14.92 -14.37
C LEU A 540 1.25 15.09 -15.07
N SER A 541 1.26 14.84 -16.39
CA SER A 541 2.39 15.11 -17.27
C SER A 541 2.62 16.62 -17.43
N GLY A 542 3.89 17.01 -17.56
CA GLY A 542 4.32 18.38 -17.82
C GLY A 542 3.72 19.00 -19.08
N ASP A 543 3.29 18.17 -20.04
CA ASP A 543 2.60 18.57 -21.27
C ASP A 543 1.26 19.30 -21.05
N ALA A 544 0.63 19.15 -19.88
CA ALA A 544 -0.64 19.80 -19.55
C ALA A 544 -0.48 21.27 -19.09
N PHE A 545 0.75 21.80 -19.05
CA PHE A 545 1.07 23.08 -18.39
C PHE A 545 1.92 24.01 -19.23
N GLN A 546 1.81 25.30 -18.93
CA GLN A 546 2.79 26.29 -19.39
C GLN A 546 3.87 26.45 -18.32
N TRP A 547 5.11 26.12 -18.68
CA TRP A 547 6.27 26.24 -17.80
C TRP A 547 6.94 27.61 -17.94
N GLU A 548 7.32 28.20 -16.81
CA GLU A 548 8.19 29.37 -16.73
C GLU A 548 9.44 29.00 -15.91
N VAL A 549 10.60 29.09 -16.55
CA VAL A 549 11.91 28.91 -15.93
C VAL A 549 12.45 30.30 -15.56
N LYS A 550 12.69 30.54 -14.27
CA LYS A 550 13.14 31.84 -13.76
C LYS A 550 14.43 31.70 -12.97
N GLY A 551 15.36 32.63 -13.18
CA GLY A 551 16.64 32.72 -12.47
C GLY A 551 17.80 31.93 -13.09
N PHE A 552 17.54 30.87 -13.87
CA PHE A 552 18.56 30.02 -14.50
C PHE A 552 18.23 29.72 -15.97
N LYS A 553 19.19 29.17 -16.74
CA LYS A 553 18.94 28.66 -18.10
C LYS A 553 18.45 27.23 -18.04
N GLY A 554 17.32 26.93 -18.65
CA GLY A 554 16.79 25.57 -18.79
C GLY A 554 15.52 25.54 -19.61
N GLU A 555 15.13 24.35 -20.07
CA GLU A 555 13.96 24.13 -20.92
C GLU A 555 13.18 22.91 -20.42
N VAL A 556 11.85 22.96 -20.45
CA VAL A 556 11.00 21.82 -20.12
C VAL A 556 10.40 21.24 -21.40
N GLN A 557 10.65 19.96 -21.65
CA GLN A 557 10.05 19.18 -22.72
C GLN A 557 9.34 17.96 -22.11
N GLY A 558 8.00 17.93 -22.22
CA GLY A 558 7.16 16.97 -21.52
C GLY A 558 7.47 16.91 -20.02
N ASP A 559 7.86 15.73 -19.55
CA ASP A 559 8.15 15.44 -18.14
C ASP A 559 9.64 15.65 -17.77
N THR A 560 10.40 16.45 -18.53
CA THR A 560 11.85 16.64 -18.32
C THR A 560 12.25 18.11 -18.37
N LEU A 561 12.90 18.60 -17.31
CA LEU A 561 13.68 19.83 -17.31
C LEU A 561 15.12 19.51 -17.72
N HIS A 562 15.55 20.04 -18.85
CA HIS A 562 16.97 20.10 -19.23
C HIS A 562 17.61 21.34 -18.60
N VAL A 563 18.57 21.15 -17.70
CA VAL A 563 19.27 22.25 -17.03
C VAL A 563 20.44 22.72 -17.90
N GLY A 564 20.40 23.98 -18.33
CA GLY A 564 21.45 24.59 -19.13
C GLY A 564 22.65 25.08 -18.30
N ASP A 565 23.39 26.04 -18.87
CA ASP A 565 24.49 26.73 -18.22
C ASP A 565 24.03 27.51 -16.96
N LEU A 566 24.66 27.23 -15.82
CA LEU A 566 24.34 27.82 -14.51
C LEU A 566 25.31 28.94 -14.10
N THR A 567 26.24 29.35 -14.97
CA THR A 567 27.23 30.40 -14.66
C THR A 567 26.55 31.70 -14.22
N GLY A 568 26.95 32.23 -13.05
CA GLY A 568 26.38 33.45 -12.47
C GLY A 568 24.98 33.31 -11.85
N THR A 569 24.35 32.13 -11.94
CA THR A 569 23.08 31.83 -11.28
C THR A 569 23.32 31.69 -9.77
N THR A 570 22.33 32.03 -8.92
CA THR A 570 22.39 31.80 -7.46
C THR A 570 21.22 30.96 -6.92
N SER A 571 20.07 31.02 -7.58
CA SER A 571 18.91 30.16 -7.34
C SER A 571 18.03 30.09 -8.60
N GLY A 572 17.17 29.08 -8.68
CA GLY A 572 16.18 28.94 -9.74
C GLY A 572 14.76 28.82 -9.19
N GLN A 573 13.78 29.18 -10.01
CA GLN A 573 12.38 28.84 -9.81
C GLN A 573 11.85 28.17 -11.07
N LEU A 574 11.11 27.08 -10.87
CA LEU A 574 10.34 26.43 -11.90
C LEU A 574 8.87 26.63 -11.57
N ILE A 575 8.13 27.27 -12.48
CA ILE A 575 6.73 27.64 -12.26
C ILE A 575 5.87 26.93 -13.30
N ALA A 576 4.91 26.11 -12.85
CA ALA A 576 3.93 25.45 -13.70
C ALA A 576 2.60 26.18 -13.59
N LYS A 577 2.05 26.65 -14.72
CA LYS A 577 0.78 27.39 -14.78
C LYS A 577 -0.35 26.49 -15.28
N TYR A 578 -1.47 26.52 -14.56
CA TYR A 578 -2.65 25.69 -14.78
C TYR A 578 -3.94 26.48 -14.52
N ASP A 579 -4.81 26.67 -15.52
CA ASP A 579 -6.13 27.34 -15.35
C ASP A 579 -6.05 28.67 -14.56
N GLY A 580 -5.03 29.49 -14.85
CA GLY A 580 -4.77 30.75 -14.15
C GLY A 580 -4.17 30.62 -12.74
N PHE A 581 -3.86 29.42 -12.25
CA PHE A 581 -3.27 29.11 -10.95
C PHE A 581 -1.86 28.48 -11.12
N SER A 582 -0.87 28.93 -10.34
CA SER A 582 0.54 28.53 -10.53
C SER A 582 1.11 27.70 -9.37
N ALA A 583 1.73 26.56 -9.67
CA ALA A 583 2.63 25.87 -8.74
C ALA A 583 4.05 26.43 -8.90
N ASN A 584 4.80 26.60 -7.81
CA ASN A 584 6.18 27.11 -7.83
C ASN A 584 7.12 26.19 -7.04
N LEU A 585 8.18 25.73 -7.69
CA LEU A 585 9.27 24.99 -7.09
C LEU A 585 10.54 25.85 -7.11
N ALA A 586 10.92 26.33 -5.93
CA ALA A 586 12.23 26.94 -5.74
C ALA A 586 13.31 25.86 -5.77
N MET A 587 14.13 25.87 -6.80
CA MET A 587 15.25 24.94 -6.97
C MET A 587 16.54 25.63 -6.57
N ALA A 588 17.35 24.95 -5.76
CA ALA A 588 18.66 25.48 -5.40
C ALA A 588 19.69 25.05 -6.45
N ILE A 589 20.71 25.87 -6.71
CA ILE A 589 21.92 25.32 -7.32
C ILE A 589 22.60 24.45 -6.28
N GLY A 590 23.30 23.44 -6.77
CA GLY A 590 24.13 22.63 -5.90
C GLY A 590 25.28 21.97 -6.63
N SER A 591 25.94 21.10 -5.88
CA SER A 591 26.94 20.19 -6.39
C SER A 591 26.58 18.77 -5.93
N THR A 592 26.92 17.79 -6.76
CA THR A 592 26.96 16.40 -6.33
C THR A 592 28.41 16.09 -6.03
N GLN A 593 28.70 15.60 -4.82
CA GLN A 593 30.02 15.07 -4.48
C GLN A 593 29.90 13.54 -4.42
N VAL A 594 30.69 12.87 -5.23
CA VAL A 594 30.91 11.43 -5.10
C VAL A 594 31.62 11.19 -3.77
N TRP A 595 31.09 10.27 -2.98
CA TRP A 595 31.62 9.89 -1.68
C TRP A 595 32.22 8.48 -1.73
N ALA A 596 31.67 7.60 -2.56
CA ALA A 596 32.32 6.36 -3.00
C ALA A 596 31.82 5.96 -4.40
N ASP A 597 32.73 5.91 -5.37
CA ASP A 597 32.52 5.28 -6.70
C ASP A 597 33.19 3.90 -6.79
N PHE A 598 34.03 3.53 -5.81
CA PHE A 598 34.81 2.29 -5.75
C PHE A 598 35.81 2.03 -6.90
N ASP A 599 35.75 2.81 -7.98
CA ASP A 599 36.68 2.88 -9.09
C ASP A 599 37.96 3.66 -8.75
N GLN A 600 37.78 4.92 -8.34
CA GLN A 600 38.82 5.90 -8.02
C GLN A 600 38.81 6.29 -6.53
N THR A 601 37.62 6.31 -5.94
CA THR A 601 37.31 6.75 -4.58
C THR A 601 36.62 5.63 -3.82
N SER A 602 37.39 4.84 -3.06
CA SER A 602 36.89 3.74 -2.22
C SER A 602 36.94 4.08 -0.74
N GLN A 603 35.87 3.78 0.00
CA GLN A 603 35.83 3.90 1.45
C GLN A 603 36.22 2.58 2.15
N PRO A 604 36.86 2.60 3.34
CA PRO A 604 37.15 1.39 4.10
C PRO A 604 35.84 0.75 4.60
N VAL A 605 35.59 -0.47 4.11
CA VAL A 605 34.37 -1.24 4.37
C VAL A 605 34.65 -2.56 5.07
N SER A 606 33.70 -3.04 5.87
CA SER A 606 33.71 -4.38 6.44
C SER A 606 32.29 -4.94 6.58
N TYR A 607 32.18 -6.27 6.67
CA TYR A 607 30.91 -6.95 6.90
C TYR A 607 30.52 -6.92 8.40
N LEU A 608 29.23 -6.78 8.67
CA LEU A 608 28.63 -7.02 9.99
C LEU A 608 27.23 -7.65 9.80
N GLY A 609 26.89 -8.65 10.63
CA GLY A 609 25.53 -9.19 10.74
C GLY A 609 24.77 -8.58 11.93
N SER A 610 23.44 -8.67 11.93
CA SER A 610 22.60 -8.25 13.09
C SER A 610 22.73 -9.17 14.30
N SER A 611 23.12 -10.43 14.08
CA SER A 611 23.57 -11.38 15.10
C SER A 611 24.78 -12.14 14.57
N ALA A 612 25.38 -13.01 15.38
CA ALA A 612 26.44 -13.90 14.94
C ALA A 612 25.98 -14.88 13.83
N ASP A 613 24.68 -15.14 13.74
CA ASP A 613 24.07 -16.12 12.82
C ASP A 613 23.80 -15.54 11.43
N VAL A 614 23.81 -14.21 11.30
CA VAL A 614 23.68 -13.54 10.00
C VAL A 614 25.08 -13.43 9.38
N LYS A 615 25.34 -14.26 8.37
CA LYS A 615 26.62 -14.37 7.65
C LYS A 615 26.58 -13.57 6.36
N GLY A 616 27.74 -13.34 5.77
CA GLY A 616 27.88 -12.60 4.52
C GLY A 616 29.30 -12.10 4.30
N THR A 617 29.51 -11.43 3.18
CA THR A 617 30.78 -10.80 2.82
C THR A 617 30.55 -9.41 2.26
N VAL A 618 31.55 -8.56 2.40
CA VAL A 618 31.61 -7.24 1.74
C VAL A 618 32.92 -7.17 0.98
N SER A 619 32.85 -6.87 -0.31
CA SER A 619 34.02 -6.81 -1.20
C SER A 619 33.80 -5.74 -2.28
N ILE A 620 34.89 -5.16 -2.77
CA ILE A 620 34.88 -4.30 -3.96
C ILE A 620 35.34 -5.16 -5.14
N VAL A 621 34.49 -5.33 -6.15
CA VAL A 621 34.68 -6.32 -7.23
C VAL A 621 34.53 -5.67 -8.62
N PRO A 622 35.43 -5.97 -9.58
CA PRO A 622 35.33 -5.47 -10.95
C PRO A 622 34.25 -6.21 -11.75
N GLY A 623 33.61 -5.54 -12.70
CA GLY A 623 32.66 -6.16 -13.64
C GLY A 623 31.43 -6.80 -12.98
N LEU A 624 30.97 -6.25 -11.84
CA LEU A 624 29.76 -6.72 -11.18
C LEU A 624 28.56 -6.64 -12.14
N SER A 625 27.75 -7.70 -12.20
CA SER A 625 26.75 -7.95 -13.24
C SER A 625 26.07 -6.68 -13.79
N GLY A 626 26.32 -6.39 -15.07
CA GLY A 626 25.82 -5.19 -15.77
C GLY A 626 26.80 -4.01 -15.87
N LEU A 627 27.91 -4.01 -15.13
CA LEU A 627 28.98 -3.02 -15.25
C LEU A 627 30.09 -3.48 -16.21
N PRO A 628 30.81 -2.55 -16.86
CA PRO A 628 32.05 -2.86 -17.59
C PRO A 628 33.09 -3.54 -16.69
N ALA A 629 33.93 -4.41 -17.25
CA ALA A 629 34.99 -5.10 -16.50
C ALA A 629 36.07 -4.15 -15.91
N THR A 630 36.16 -2.92 -16.42
CA THR A 630 37.00 -1.85 -15.88
C THR A 630 36.45 -1.23 -14.60
N ASN A 631 35.12 -1.28 -14.40
CA ASN A 631 34.42 -0.63 -13.31
C ASN A 631 34.27 -1.59 -12.13
N LYS A 632 34.43 -1.06 -10.92
CA LYS A 632 34.31 -1.78 -9.66
C LYS A 632 33.12 -1.28 -8.89
N ALA A 633 32.38 -2.19 -8.29
CA ALA A 633 31.30 -1.86 -7.36
C ALA A 633 31.46 -2.60 -6.04
N LEU A 634 30.81 -2.08 -5.00
CA LEU A 634 30.75 -2.68 -3.69
C LEU A 634 29.67 -3.77 -3.65
N GLN A 635 30.07 -5.02 -3.49
CA GLN A 635 29.17 -6.16 -3.33
C GLN A 635 28.97 -6.48 -1.85
N LEU A 636 27.70 -6.66 -1.44
CA LEU A 636 27.28 -7.28 -0.20
C LEU A 636 26.63 -8.63 -0.52
N THR A 637 27.25 -9.73 -0.10
CA THR A 637 26.57 -11.03 -0.02
C THR A 637 25.99 -11.20 1.38
N TYR A 638 24.87 -11.90 1.50
CA TYR A 638 24.25 -12.17 2.80
C TYR A 638 23.59 -13.54 2.87
N ASP A 639 23.59 -14.08 4.09
CA ASP A 639 22.85 -15.26 4.52
C ASP A 639 22.30 -15.00 5.92
N MET A 640 20.97 -14.88 5.99
CA MET A 640 20.20 -14.67 7.21
C MET A 640 19.38 -15.90 7.60
N THR A 641 19.67 -17.08 7.04
CA THR A 641 18.90 -18.31 7.29
C THR A 641 18.87 -18.66 8.78
N ALA A 642 20.04 -18.74 9.42
CA ALA A 642 20.20 -19.12 10.82
C ALA A 642 19.79 -18.05 11.86
N GLY A 643 19.56 -16.80 11.46
CA GLY A 643 19.13 -15.73 12.38
C GLY A 643 17.67 -15.87 12.82
N THR A 644 17.23 -15.06 13.78
CA THR A 644 15.83 -15.01 14.26
C THR A 644 15.31 -13.58 14.33
N GLY A 645 13.99 -13.38 14.23
CA GLY A 645 13.36 -12.06 14.32
C GLY A 645 13.72 -11.16 13.13
N THR A 646 13.91 -9.86 13.38
CA THR A 646 14.35 -8.91 12.34
C THR A 646 15.85 -9.03 12.12
N LYS A 647 16.23 -9.43 10.91
CA LYS A 647 17.61 -9.73 10.51
C LYS A 647 18.15 -8.65 9.60
N ALA A 648 19.47 -8.43 9.58
CA ALA A 648 20.10 -7.51 8.64
C ALA A 648 21.58 -7.83 8.40
N ALA A 649 22.02 -7.60 7.17
CA ALA A 649 23.40 -7.71 6.73
C ALA A 649 23.90 -6.32 6.33
N TYR A 650 24.99 -5.88 6.96
CA TYR A 650 25.48 -4.51 6.91
C TYR A 650 26.84 -4.42 6.21
N VAL A 651 26.93 -3.50 5.24
CA VAL A 651 28.20 -2.85 4.90
C VAL A 651 28.48 -1.83 6.01
N LYS A 652 29.50 -2.07 6.82
CA LYS A 652 30.01 -1.13 7.83
C LYS A 652 31.06 -0.22 7.18
N PHE A 653 30.95 1.10 7.40
CA PHE A 653 31.90 2.10 6.89
C PHE A 653 32.80 2.59 8.04
N GLY A 654 34.02 2.04 8.14
CA GLY A 654 34.91 2.26 9.29
C GLY A 654 34.30 1.84 10.64
N ASP A 655 35.01 2.05 11.75
CA ASP A 655 34.50 1.61 13.06
C ASP A 655 33.41 2.52 13.66
N ASN A 656 33.54 3.83 13.46
CA ASN A 656 32.68 4.85 14.06
C ASN A 656 31.86 5.63 13.00
N GLY A 657 31.67 5.04 11.81
CA GLY A 657 31.18 5.72 10.63
C GLY A 657 32.23 6.63 9.99
N LEU A 658 32.06 6.88 8.70
CA LEU A 658 32.93 7.75 7.91
C LEU A 658 32.26 9.10 7.66
N PRO A 659 33.01 10.22 7.75
CA PRO A 659 32.45 11.56 7.67
C PRO A 659 31.94 11.90 6.28
N VAL A 660 30.88 12.72 6.25
CA VAL A 660 30.42 13.42 5.06
C VAL A 660 30.61 14.91 5.32
N SER A 661 31.41 15.56 4.47
CA SER A 661 31.72 16.98 4.59
C SER A 661 30.47 17.83 4.35
N GLY A 662 30.35 18.95 5.06
CA GLY A 662 29.27 19.93 4.85
C GLY A 662 27.86 19.43 5.21
N ASN A 663 26.85 20.04 4.57
CA ASN A 663 25.43 19.88 4.92
C ASN A 663 24.63 19.30 3.74
N PRO A 664 24.80 18.00 3.39
CA PRO A 664 24.11 17.40 2.26
C PRO A 664 22.59 17.31 2.48
N GLN A 665 21.83 17.46 1.39
CA GLN A 665 20.37 17.45 1.37
C GLN A 665 19.80 16.08 0.97
N SER A 666 20.52 15.29 0.18
CA SER A 666 20.11 13.93 -0.21
C SER A 666 21.29 12.98 -0.32
N LEU A 667 21.03 11.70 -0.04
CA LEU A 667 21.91 10.57 -0.35
C LEU A 667 21.40 9.89 -1.63
N LYS A 668 22.29 9.61 -2.58
CA LYS A 668 22.02 8.85 -3.81
C LYS A 668 23.03 7.72 -3.98
N LEU A 669 22.61 6.62 -4.59
CA LEU A 669 23.46 5.49 -4.97
C LEU A 669 22.77 4.63 -6.03
N ASN A 670 23.56 3.98 -6.87
CA ASN A 670 23.11 2.93 -7.78
C ASN A 670 23.10 1.58 -7.03
N VAL A 671 22.07 0.78 -7.27
CA VAL A 671 21.85 -0.49 -6.57
C VAL A 671 21.54 -1.62 -7.55
N LEU A 672 22.39 -2.64 -7.56
CA LEU A 672 22.14 -3.92 -8.24
C LEU A 672 21.18 -4.74 -7.37
N GLY A 673 19.91 -4.82 -7.79
CA GLY A 673 18.86 -5.55 -7.08
C GLY A 673 18.95 -7.06 -7.30
N ASP A 674 18.56 -7.80 -6.27
CA ASP A 674 18.52 -9.27 -6.22
C ASP A 674 17.09 -9.84 -6.17
N LYS A 675 16.07 -9.00 -6.32
CA LYS A 675 14.64 -9.33 -6.20
C LYS A 675 14.26 -9.99 -4.86
N SER A 676 15.04 -9.77 -3.80
CA SER A 676 14.85 -10.42 -2.50
C SER A 676 13.63 -9.96 -1.69
N LEU A 677 12.97 -8.86 -2.10
CA LEU A 677 11.91 -8.17 -1.34
C LEU A 677 12.35 -7.68 0.06
N ASN A 678 13.65 -7.70 0.35
CA ASN A 678 14.24 -7.11 1.54
C ASN A 678 14.19 -5.57 1.49
N TRP A 679 14.27 -4.94 2.66
CA TRP A 679 14.40 -3.48 2.76
C TRP A 679 15.86 -3.08 2.54
N LEU A 680 16.09 -1.93 1.89
CA LEU A 680 17.41 -1.31 1.81
C LEU A 680 17.41 -0.01 2.62
N ARG A 681 18.40 0.13 3.51
CA ARG A 681 18.49 1.26 4.44
C ARG A 681 19.93 1.72 4.65
N ALA A 682 20.09 2.92 5.18
CA ALA A 682 21.34 3.42 5.73
C ALA A 682 21.17 3.80 7.21
N GLU A 683 22.23 3.71 8.01
CA GLU A 683 22.30 4.32 9.34
C GLU A 683 23.33 5.45 9.30
N ILE A 684 22.86 6.65 9.64
CA ILE A 684 23.62 7.89 9.62
C ILE A 684 23.62 8.48 11.03
N THR A 685 24.80 8.86 11.51
CA THR A 685 24.99 9.51 12.82
C THR A 685 25.24 11.00 12.64
N ASP A 686 24.54 11.86 13.38
CA ASP A 686 24.78 13.32 13.37
C ASP A 686 25.88 13.76 14.34
N ALA A 687 26.26 15.04 14.26
CA ALA A 687 27.24 15.68 15.13
C ALA A 687 26.83 15.69 16.63
N ALA A 688 25.55 15.46 16.95
CA ALA A 688 25.09 15.27 18.32
C ALA A 688 25.21 13.80 18.80
N GLY A 689 25.71 12.90 17.95
CA GLY A 689 25.85 11.46 18.24
C GLY A 689 24.57 10.65 18.02
N THR A 690 23.48 11.27 17.56
CA THR A 690 22.21 10.57 17.34
C THR A 690 22.27 9.82 16.02
N SER A 691 21.93 8.52 16.04
CA SER A 691 21.88 7.69 14.83
C SER A 691 20.44 7.54 14.34
N LYS A 692 20.21 7.74 13.05
CA LYS A 692 18.89 7.67 12.41
C LYS A 692 18.93 6.67 11.25
N LEU A 693 17.84 5.92 11.07
CA LEU A 693 17.68 4.95 9.99
C LEU A 693 17.02 5.63 8.80
N VAL A 694 17.72 5.68 7.69
CA VAL A 694 17.28 6.29 6.43
C VAL A 694 16.78 5.18 5.51
N ASP A 695 15.51 5.24 5.12
CA ASP A 695 14.89 4.28 4.20
C ASP A 695 15.31 4.62 2.75
N LEU A 696 15.90 3.66 2.03
CA LEU A 696 16.26 3.80 0.60
C LEU A 696 15.26 3.08 -0.30
N THR A 697 14.82 1.88 0.10
CA THR A 697 13.60 1.23 -0.40
C THR A 697 13.04 0.25 0.65
N ARG A 698 11.73 -0.02 0.61
CA ARG A 698 11.06 -1.04 1.44
C ARG A 698 10.87 -2.39 0.74
N ALA A 699 11.23 -2.49 -0.52
CA ALA A 699 11.38 -3.76 -1.23
C ALA A 699 12.45 -3.60 -2.31
N ILE A 700 13.41 -4.53 -2.34
CA ILE A 700 14.25 -4.77 -3.51
C ILE A 700 13.46 -5.75 -4.41
N ASP A 701 12.56 -5.20 -5.22
CA ASP A 701 11.65 -5.94 -6.10
C ASP A 701 12.14 -6.06 -7.56
N TRP A 702 13.32 -5.51 -7.84
CA TRP A 702 13.96 -5.48 -9.14
C TRP A 702 15.22 -6.35 -9.21
N THR A 703 15.62 -6.67 -10.45
CA THR A 703 16.94 -7.21 -10.81
C THR A 703 17.69 -6.18 -11.65
N GLY A 704 19.03 -6.18 -11.58
CA GLY A 704 19.85 -5.21 -12.33
C GLY A 704 20.02 -3.87 -11.58
N TRP A 705 20.73 -2.94 -12.21
CA TRP A 705 21.05 -1.64 -11.61
C TRP A 705 19.87 -0.67 -11.65
N LYS A 706 19.55 -0.06 -10.50
CA LYS A 706 18.52 0.96 -10.34
C LYS A 706 19.05 2.06 -9.41
N PRO A 707 18.93 3.36 -9.77
CA PRO A 707 19.24 4.44 -8.84
C PRO A 707 18.21 4.48 -7.70
N VAL A 708 18.69 4.65 -6.47
CA VAL A 708 17.84 4.91 -5.30
C VAL A 708 18.33 6.17 -4.58
N SER A 709 17.43 6.83 -3.85
CA SER A 709 17.75 8.10 -3.18
C SER A 709 16.90 8.32 -1.94
N ALA A 710 17.47 9.00 -0.95
CA ALA A 710 16.74 9.48 0.22
C ALA A 710 16.96 10.98 0.44
N ASP A 711 15.87 11.68 0.77
CA ASP A 711 15.89 13.07 1.25
C ASP A 711 16.36 13.09 2.71
N LEU A 712 17.52 13.69 2.97
CA LEU A 712 18.11 13.78 4.30
C LEU A 712 17.49 14.92 5.13
N THR A 713 16.79 15.88 4.49
CA THR A 713 16.15 17.00 5.19
C THR A 713 14.99 16.54 6.07
N ALA A 714 14.27 15.49 5.63
CA ALA A 714 13.22 14.83 6.41
C ALA A 714 13.69 14.26 7.76
N TYR A 715 15.00 14.06 7.95
CA TYR A 715 15.59 13.45 9.15
C TYR A 715 16.18 14.45 10.16
N ASN A 716 16.16 15.76 9.86
CA ASN A 716 16.62 16.83 10.75
C ASN A 716 17.99 16.54 11.40
N PHE A 717 19.02 16.27 10.60
CA PHE A 717 20.38 15.99 11.11
C PHE A 717 21.12 17.27 11.57
N THR A 718 21.96 17.14 12.60
CA THR A 718 22.98 18.14 12.96
C THR A 718 24.28 17.81 12.23
N TYR A 719 24.81 18.74 11.44
CA TYR A 719 25.99 18.50 10.60
C TYR A 719 27.32 18.82 11.33
N PRO A 720 28.45 18.18 10.96
CA PRO A 720 28.60 17.16 9.93
C PRO A 720 28.01 15.79 10.34
N ILE A 721 27.63 14.99 9.36
CA ILE A 721 27.12 13.62 9.56
C ILE A 721 28.21 12.58 9.28
N LYS A 722 27.98 11.34 9.73
CA LYS A 722 28.77 10.15 9.38
C LYS A 722 27.86 9.06 8.85
N VAL A 723 28.21 8.45 7.71
CA VAL A 723 27.58 7.20 7.28
C VAL A 723 28.22 6.06 8.05
N LYS A 724 27.42 5.33 8.82
CA LYS A 724 27.90 4.21 9.64
C LYS A 724 27.76 2.87 8.92
N ARG A 725 26.63 2.68 8.23
CA ARG A 725 26.35 1.46 7.46
C ARG A 725 25.25 1.63 6.41
N ILE A 726 25.36 0.89 5.32
CA ILE A 726 24.29 0.64 4.34
C ILE A 726 23.96 -0.85 4.42
N TYR A 727 22.68 -1.23 4.40
CA TYR A 727 22.30 -2.58 4.77
C TYR A 727 20.99 -3.07 4.18
N VAL A 728 20.99 -4.36 3.87
CA VAL A 728 19.81 -5.14 3.53
C VAL A 728 19.20 -5.63 4.85
N ALA A 729 17.89 -5.41 5.03
CA ALA A 729 17.17 -5.85 6.20
C ALA A 729 15.96 -6.72 5.82
N ASN A 730 15.79 -7.80 6.58
CA ASN A 730 14.69 -8.74 6.49
C ASN A 730 13.85 -8.64 7.78
N PRO A 731 12.79 -7.81 7.82
CA PRO A 731 11.92 -7.67 8.98
C PRO A 731 11.18 -8.98 9.29
N ALA A 732 10.99 -9.29 10.57
CA ALA A 732 10.28 -10.50 11.01
C ALA A 732 8.87 -10.66 10.41
N GLN A 733 8.18 -9.54 10.21
CA GLN A 733 6.82 -9.47 9.65
C GLN A 733 6.86 -9.68 8.12
N GLY A 734 6.33 -10.81 7.63
CA GLY A 734 6.42 -11.18 6.20
C GLY A 734 7.82 -11.66 5.79
N GLN A 735 8.64 -12.09 6.76
CA GLN A 735 9.99 -12.62 6.54
C GLN A 735 10.03 -13.82 5.58
N ASP A 736 8.98 -14.63 5.60
CA ASP A 736 8.78 -15.82 4.79
C ASP A 736 8.51 -15.53 3.30
N GLU A 737 8.25 -14.27 2.94
CA GLU A 737 8.16 -13.81 1.53
C GLU A 737 9.49 -13.27 1.00
N ARG A 738 10.50 -13.11 1.86
CA ARG A 738 11.77 -12.44 1.54
C ARG A 738 12.91 -13.44 1.44
N ALA A 739 13.81 -13.23 0.49
CA ALA A 739 14.99 -14.07 0.37
C ALA A 739 15.87 -13.91 1.63
N ALA A 740 16.16 -15.02 2.30
CA ALA A 740 17.08 -15.06 3.43
C ALA A 740 18.55 -14.96 2.97
N THR A 741 18.84 -15.34 1.74
CA THR A 741 20.16 -15.23 1.09
C THR A 741 20.06 -14.34 -0.14
N GLY A 742 21.16 -13.69 -0.52
CA GLY A 742 21.18 -12.84 -1.72
C GLY A 742 22.50 -12.10 -1.91
N THR A 743 22.53 -11.20 -2.89
CA THR A 743 23.71 -10.41 -3.24
C THR A 743 23.29 -9.09 -3.86
N VAL A 744 23.56 -7.99 -3.15
CA VAL A 744 23.24 -6.63 -3.61
C VAL A 744 24.55 -5.90 -3.93
N GLY A 745 24.56 -5.18 -5.04
CA GLY A 745 25.66 -4.28 -5.41
C GLY A 745 25.33 -2.82 -5.10
N PHE A 746 26.32 -2.03 -4.74
CA PHE A 746 26.24 -0.59 -4.51
C PHE A 746 27.32 0.13 -5.30
N ASP A 747 26.94 1.23 -5.94
CA ASP A 747 27.83 2.06 -6.74
C ASP A 747 27.41 3.54 -6.69
N ASP A 748 28.26 4.46 -7.15
CA ASP A 748 28.01 5.91 -7.23
C ASP A 748 27.41 6.55 -5.97
N ILE A 749 27.87 6.12 -4.78
CA ILE A 749 27.39 6.66 -3.51
C ILE A 749 27.78 8.13 -3.45
N SER A 750 26.79 9.00 -3.49
CA SER A 750 26.97 10.43 -3.68
C SER A 750 26.01 11.25 -2.81
N PHE A 751 26.48 12.43 -2.42
CA PHE A 751 25.73 13.38 -1.64
C PHE A 751 25.50 14.66 -2.46
N GLN A 752 24.28 15.19 -2.39
CA GLN A 752 23.93 16.43 -3.08
C GLN A 752 23.83 17.58 -2.09
N TYR A 753 24.49 18.69 -2.43
CA TYR A 753 24.66 19.87 -1.59
C TYR A 753 23.90 21.04 -2.15
N LYS A 754 23.39 21.89 -1.27
CA LYS A 754 22.76 23.15 -1.64
C LYS A 754 23.78 24.29 -1.54
N THR A 755 23.97 25.05 -2.61
CA THR A 755 24.66 26.34 -2.56
C THR A 755 23.85 27.29 -1.65
N ALA A 756 24.54 28.06 -0.80
CA ALA A 756 23.88 29.02 0.07
C ALA A 756 23.01 29.99 -0.77
N ALA A 757 21.76 30.17 -0.38
CA ALA A 757 20.88 31.12 -1.06
C ALA A 757 21.40 32.55 -0.87
N PRO A 758 21.24 33.44 -1.87
CA PRO A 758 21.65 34.83 -1.72
C PRO A 758 20.88 35.49 -0.57
N VAL A 759 21.60 36.27 0.26
CA VAL A 759 20.98 37.05 1.33
C VAL A 759 20.13 38.15 0.68
N LEU A 760 18.82 38.10 0.89
CA LEU A 760 17.92 39.16 0.44
C LEU A 760 18.23 40.48 1.18
N PRO A 761 18.11 41.64 0.51
CA PRO A 761 18.36 42.92 1.16
C PRO A 761 17.36 43.15 2.32
N LEU A 762 17.91 43.42 3.51
CA LEU A 762 17.18 43.82 4.70
C LEU A 762 16.82 45.31 4.59
N ASN A 763 15.78 45.60 3.83
CA ASN A 763 15.22 46.94 3.74
C ASN A 763 14.14 47.13 4.81
N GLN A 764 14.22 48.22 5.57
CA GLN A 764 13.18 48.63 6.51
C GLN A 764 12.21 49.61 5.83
N ILE A 765 10.91 49.37 5.94
CA ILE A 765 9.86 50.33 5.55
C ILE A 765 9.04 50.72 6.76
N LYS A 766 8.79 52.02 6.97
CA LYS A 766 7.78 52.52 7.91
C LYS A 766 6.62 53.20 7.18
N LEU A 767 5.41 52.76 7.49
CA LEU A 767 4.15 53.25 6.97
C LEU A 767 3.27 53.72 8.12
N GLN A 768 2.72 54.94 8.06
CA GLN A 768 1.71 55.40 9.02
C GLN A 768 0.33 55.39 8.36
N ILE A 769 -0.69 54.87 9.06
CA ILE A 769 -2.07 54.82 8.55
C ILE A 769 -2.56 56.22 8.16
N ASN A 770 -3.17 56.32 6.98
CA ASN A 770 -3.67 57.55 6.34
C ASN A 770 -2.60 58.62 6.03
N ASN A 771 -1.30 58.32 6.17
CA ASN A 771 -0.22 59.24 5.80
C ASN A 771 0.36 58.86 4.41
N PRO A 772 0.43 59.79 3.44
CA PRO A 772 1.05 59.53 2.14
C PRO A 772 2.59 59.54 2.18
N ASN A 773 3.21 59.95 3.29
CA ASN A 773 4.65 59.93 3.48
C ASN A 773 5.08 58.64 4.21
N VAL A 774 6.15 58.03 3.71
CA VAL A 774 6.68 56.73 4.16
C VAL A 774 8.19 56.84 4.28
N THR A 775 8.83 56.04 5.14
CA THR A 775 10.30 55.94 5.16
C THR A 775 10.76 54.59 4.66
N VAL A 776 11.79 54.58 3.82
CA VAL A 776 12.48 53.38 3.34
C VAL A 776 13.95 53.54 3.71
N ASN A 777 14.49 52.64 4.54
CA ASN A 777 15.83 52.73 5.12
C ASN A 777 16.14 54.11 5.73
N GLY A 778 15.16 54.68 6.44
CA GLY A 778 15.25 56.02 7.06
C GLY A 778 15.06 57.21 6.12
N LYS A 779 15.03 57.01 4.79
CA LYS A 779 14.76 58.07 3.80
C LYS A 779 13.25 58.25 3.59
N THR A 780 12.74 59.46 3.81
CA THR A 780 11.34 59.80 3.52
C THR A 780 11.07 59.84 2.01
N LEU A 781 9.98 59.22 1.59
CA LEU A 781 9.44 59.19 0.23
C LEU A 781 7.93 59.51 0.29
N GLY A 782 7.38 60.08 -0.78
CA GLY A 782 5.93 60.19 -0.96
C GLY A 782 5.39 59.00 -1.76
N LEU A 783 4.23 58.47 -1.37
CA LEU A 783 3.55 57.37 -2.08
C LEU A 783 2.90 57.79 -3.40
N ALA A 784 2.62 59.08 -3.59
CA ALA A 784 1.86 59.60 -4.73
C ALA A 784 2.45 59.14 -6.09
N PRO A 785 1.61 58.66 -7.03
CA PRO A 785 0.14 58.68 -7.03
C PRO A 785 -0.55 57.57 -6.23
N SER A 786 0.19 56.66 -5.58
CA SER A 786 -0.40 55.54 -4.82
C SER A 786 -1.20 56.01 -3.59
N PRO A 787 -2.31 55.33 -3.25
CA PRO A 787 -3.04 55.61 -2.01
C PRO A 787 -2.19 55.38 -0.76
N ALA A 788 -2.42 56.20 0.27
CA ALA A 788 -1.91 55.96 1.61
C ALA A 788 -2.45 54.61 2.16
N PRO A 789 -1.68 53.92 3.04
CA PRO A 789 -2.15 52.73 3.74
C PRO A 789 -3.35 53.07 4.63
N TYR A 790 -4.32 52.17 4.75
CA TYR A 790 -5.56 52.44 5.49
C TYR A 790 -6.06 51.21 6.24
N LEU A 791 -6.93 51.42 7.23
CA LEU A 791 -7.60 50.33 7.94
C LEU A 791 -8.94 49.99 7.29
N THR A 792 -9.25 48.69 7.20
CA THR A 792 -10.56 48.19 6.74
C THR A 792 -10.90 46.90 7.48
N ALA A 793 -12.06 46.89 8.15
CA ALA A 793 -12.49 45.78 9.01
C ALA A 793 -11.40 45.28 9.99
N GLY A 794 -10.61 46.20 10.57
CA GLY A 794 -9.50 45.88 11.47
C GLY A 794 -8.18 45.47 10.80
N ASN A 795 -8.14 45.36 9.47
CA ASN A 795 -6.96 44.96 8.69
C ASN A 795 -6.25 46.17 8.07
N THR A 796 -4.91 46.16 8.10
CA THR A 796 -4.08 47.18 7.44
C THR A 796 -3.88 46.85 5.97
N MET A 797 -4.42 47.70 5.09
CA MET A 797 -4.29 47.62 3.65
C MET A 797 -3.12 48.48 3.16
N VAL A 798 -2.19 47.88 2.41
CA VAL A 798 -0.96 48.54 1.94
C VAL A 798 -0.85 48.52 0.40
N PRO A 799 -0.21 49.52 -0.23
CA PRO A 799 -0.01 49.55 -1.68
C PRO A 799 1.00 48.47 -2.08
N LEU A 800 0.51 47.40 -2.72
CA LEU A 800 1.24 46.15 -2.92
C LEU A 800 2.58 46.34 -3.64
N ARG A 801 2.53 47.05 -4.78
CA ARG A 801 3.70 47.25 -5.64
C ARG A 801 4.83 47.93 -4.88
N PHE A 802 4.54 49.08 -4.28
CA PHE A 802 5.50 49.87 -3.52
C PHE A 802 6.16 49.06 -2.40
N VAL A 803 5.37 48.42 -1.53
CA VAL A 803 5.90 47.68 -0.39
C VAL A 803 6.73 46.47 -0.84
N THR A 804 6.26 45.75 -1.86
CA THR A 804 6.95 44.55 -2.36
C THR A 804 8.28 44.89 -3.03
N GLU A 805 8.29 45.89 -3.94
CA GLU A 805 9.51 46.32 -4.65
C GLU A 805 10.54 46.90 -3.68
N ALA A 806 10.10 47.72 -2.71
CA ALA A 806 10.99 48.27 -1.69
C ALA A 806 11.52 47.20 -0.69
N LEU A 807 10.84 46.06 -0.51
CA LEU A 807 11.33 44.90 0.25
C LEU A 807 12.04 43.84 -0.63
N GLY A 808 12.39 44.17 -1.87
CA GLY A 808 13.18 43.31 -2.77
C GLY A 808 12.41 42.14 -3.39
N GLY A 809 11.10 42.30 -3.61
CA GLY A 809 10.30 41.41 -4.47
C GLY A 809 9.92 42.07 -5.80
N GLU A 810 9.34 41.29 -6.70
CA GLU A 810 8.83 41.75 -8.00
C GLU A 810 7.31 41.62 -8.07
N VAL A 811 6.65 42.52 -8.83
CA VAL A 811 5.19 42.58 -8.96
C VAL A 811 4.76 42.68 -10.43
N LYS A 812 4.01 41.66 -10.89
CA LYS A 812 3.47 41.56 -12.25
C LYS A 812 1.94 41.55 -12.23
N TRP A 813 1.32 42.30 -13.15
CA TRP A 813 -0.13 42.24 -13.40
C TRP A 813 -0.44 41.15 -14.43
N ASP A 814 -1.49 40.37 -14.19
CA ASP A 814 -2.11 39.45 -15.13
C ASP A 814 -3.54 39.94 -15.35
N ASN A 815 -3.77 40.49 -16.54
CA ASN A 815 -5.02 41.15 -16.89
C ASN A 815 -6.15 40.16 -17.14
N ASP A 816 -5.85 39.05 -17.82
CA ASP A 816 -6.81 38.03 -18.24
C ASP A 816 -7.46 37.36 -17.03
N ASN A 817 -6.69 37.21 -15.94
CA ASN A 817 -7.16 36.63 -14.68
C ASN A 817 -7.55 37.68 -13.61
N ARG A 818 -7.45 39.00 -13.88
CA ARG A 818 -7.54 40.09 -12.88
C ARG A 818 -6.77 39.77 -11.58
N LYS A 819 -5.49 39.39 -11.70
CA LYS A 819 -4.65 39.04 -10.54
C LYS A 819 -3.30 39.75 -10.56
N VAL A 820 -2.73 39.92 -9.37
CA VAL A 820 -1.33 40.30 -9.20
C VAL A 820 -0.51 39.08 -8.85
N ILE A 821 0.63 38.91 -9.52
CA ILE A 821 1.64 37.89 -9.22
C ILE A 821 2.80 38.59 -8.51
N VAL A 822 3.20 38.06 -7.37
CA VAL A 822 4.32 38.54 -6.56
C VAL A 822 5.36 37.44 -6.44
N THR A 823 6.63 37.75 -6.73
CA THR A 823 7.75 36.82 -6.47
C THR A 823 8.82 37.47 -5.62
N ARG A 824 9.27 36.80 -4.55
CA ARG A 824 10.37 37.25 -3.68
C ARG A 824 11.19 36.05 -3.24
N GLY A 825 12.49 36.04 -3.56
CA GLY A 825 13.33 34.86 -3.33
C GLY A 825 12.72 33.61 -3.96
N GLY A 826 12.57 32.53 -3.18
CA GLY A 826 11.92 31.29 -3.64
C GLY A 826 10.39 31.26 -3.55
N LYS A 827 9.72 32.38 -3.24
CA LYS A 827 8.25 32.42 -3.01
C LYS A 827 7.52 33.03 -4.20
N LEU A 828 6.36 32.47 -4.51
CA LEU A 828 5.35 32.99 -5.45
C LEU A 828 4.00 33.11 -4.73
N LEU A 829 3.39 34.30 -4.84
CA LEU A 829 2.03 34.60 -4.39
C LEU A 829 1.20 35.05 -5.61
N GLU A 830 -0.06 34.63 -5.69
CA GLU A 830 -1.01 35.16 -6.68
C GLU A 830 -2.28 35.64 -5.98
N LEU A 831 -2.64 36.90 -6.23
CA LEU A 831 -3.67 37.66 -5.53
C LEU A 831 -4.73 38.11 -6.54
N TRP A 832 -5.87 37.43 -6.58
CA TRP A 832 -7.02 37.84 -7.40
C TRP A 832 -7.73 39.04 -6.76
N ILE A 833 -8.05 40.05 -7.57
CA ILE A 833 -8.77 41.22 -7.10
C ILE A 833 -10.21 40.84 -6.74
N ASP A 834 -10.71 41.38 -5.63
CA ASP A 834 -12.02 41.13 -5.03
C ASP A 834 -12.24 39.69 -4.53
N GLN A 835 -11.17 38.90 -4.34
CA GLN A 835 -11.23 37.50 -3.87
C GLN A 835 -10.42 37.30 -2.59
N VAL A 836 -11.00 36.60 -1.60
CA VAL A 836 -10.27 36.25 -0.36
C VAL A 836 -9.33 35.06 -0.54
N ASN A 837 -9.60 34.17 -1.49
CA ASN A 837 -8.74 33.01 -1.75
C ASN A 837 -7.61 33.39 -2.70
N LEU A 838 -6.38 33.26 -2.22
CA LEU A 838 -5.13 33.53 -2.93
C LEU A 838 -4.28 32.27 -3.03
N ASN A 839 -3.24 32.32 -3.86
CA ASN A 839 -2.32 31.20 -4.08
C ASN A 839 -0.96 31.51 -3.47
N VAL A 840 -0.38 30.54 -2.75
CA VAL A 840 0.97 30.58 -2.20
C VAL A 840 1.71 29.32 -2.65
N ASN A 841 2.59 29.45 -3.64
CA ASN A 841 3.39 28.37 -4.24
C ASN A 841 2.59 27.15 -4.74
N GLY A 842 1.33 27.33 -5.11
CA GLY A 842 0.42 26.26 -5.53
C GLY A 842 -0.54 25.78 -4.44
N LYS A 843 -0.56 26.39 -3.25
CA LYS A 843 -1.56 26.10 -2.21
C LYS A 843 -2.52 27.28 -2.02
N TYR A 844 -3.82 26.99 -1.89
CA TYR A 844 -4.78 28.02 -1.51
C TYR A 844 -4.59 28.49 -0.06
N VAL A 845 -4.64 29.80 0.14
CA VAL A 845 -4.66 30.50 1.42
C VAL A 845 -5.82 31.50 1.39
N THR A 846 -6.48 31.73 2.52
CA THR A 846 -7.61 32.67 2.62
C THR A 846 -7.20 33.91 3.40
N ALA A 847 -7.44 35.10 2.83
CA ALA A 847 -7.25 36.39 3.45
C ALA A 847 -8.46 36.84 4.26
N GLU A 848 -8.23 37.66 5.29
CA GLU A 848 -9.30 38.24 6.13
C GLU A 848 -10.20 39.20 5.33
N VAL A 849 -9.60 39.96 4.40
CA VAL A 849 -10.29 40.84 3.45
C VAL A 849 -9.63 40.72 2.08
N PRO A 850 -10.36 40.87 0.97
CA PRO A 850 -9.80 40.66 -0.36
C PRO A 850 -8.80 41.76 -0.76
N PRO A 851 -7.83 41.46 -1.65
CA PRO A 851 -7.13 42.48 -2.43
C PRO A 851 -8.12 43.33 -3.23
N VAL A 852 -7.94 44.66 -3.24
CA VAL A 852 -8.83 45.58 -3.97
C VAL A 852 -8.03 46.55 -4.83
N LEU A 853 -8.65 47.07 -5.90
CA LEU A 853 -8.11 48.21 -6.64
C LEU A 853 -8.63 49.52 -6.03
N LYS A 854 -7.73 50.43 -5.69
CA LYS A 854 -8.04 51.78 -5.20
C LYS A 854 -7.18 52.77 -5.97
N ASN A 855 -7.82 53.64 -6.75
CA ASN A 855 -7.16 54.55 -7.70
C ASN A 855 -6.15 53.80 -8.59
N GLU A 856 -6.59 52.71 -9.22
CA GLU A 856 -5.79 51.80 -10.07
C GLU A 856 -4.62 51.07 -9.38
N VAL A 857 -4.36 51.32 -8.09
CA VAL A 857 -3.33 50.62 -7.30
C VAL A 857 -3.94 49.45 -6.53
N THR A 858 -3.29 48.29 -6.58
CA THR A 858 -3.68 47.14 -5.75
C THR A 858 -3.32 47.37 -4.29
N MET A 859 -4.32 47.33 -3.43
CA MET A 859 -4.21 47.38 -1.97
C MET A 859 -4.45 45.98 -1.41
N VAL A 860 -3.56 45.51 -0.54
CA VAL A 860 -3.55 44.12 -0.02
C VAL A 860 -3.46 44.12 1.51
N PRO A 861 -4.07 43.15 2.22
CA PRO A 861 -3.85 42.98 3.65
C PRO A 861 -2.38 42.71 3.93
N LEU A 862 -1.76 43.53 4.77
CA LEU A 862 -0.35 43.41 5.11
C LEU A 862 0.02 42.01 5.63
N ARG A 863 -0.85 41.42 6.45
CA ARG A 863 -0.61 40.10 7.08
C ARG A 863 -0.31 39.01 6.04
N ILE A 864 -1.09 38.95 4.97
CA ILE A 864 -0.90 37.99 3.87
C ILE A 864 0.49 38.12 3.25
N LEU A 865 0.99 39.34 3.08
CA LEU A 865 2.32 39.56 2.55
C LEU A 865 3.40 39.14 3.55
N SER A 866 3.29 39.55 4.81
CA SER A 866 4.31 39.25 5.83
C SER A 866 4.44 37.76 6.12
N GLU A 867 3.33 37.04 6.30
CA GLU A 867 3.33 35.61 6.64
C GLU A 867 3.89 34.74 5.52
N ASN A 868 3.73 35.15 4.26
CA ASN A 868 4.07 34.33 3.10
C ASN A 868 5.36 34.75 2.36
N LEU A 869 5.78 36.01 2.49
CA LEU A 869 7.03 36.56 1.91
C LEU A 869 8.19 36.66 2.92
N GLY A 870 7.93 36.31 4.18
CA GLY A 870 8.94 36.27 5.25
C GLY A 870 9.38 37.66 5.71
N TRP A 871 8.43 38.59 5.83
CA TRP A 871 8.69 39.92 6.42
C TRP A 871 8.39 39.89 7.91
N LYS A 872 9.26 40.51 8.71
CA LYS A 872 8.94 40.87 10.10
C LYS A 872 8.07 42.12 10.07
N VAL A 873 7.04 42.14 10.91
CA VAL A 873 6.15 43.30 11.05
C VAL A 873 6.08 43.68 12.52
N SER A 874 6.25 44.96 12.82
CA SER A 874 5.92 45.54 14.12
C SER A 874 4.91 46.67 13.96
N TRP A 875 4.11 46.88 15.00
CA TRP A 875 3.00 47.82 15.04
C TRP A 875 3.13 48.71 16.27
N ASP A 876 3.12 50.03 16.05
CA ASP A 876 3.00 51.03 17.10
C ASP A 876 1.55 51.55 17.15
N GLN A 877 0.86 51.16 18.23
CA GLN A 877 -0.52 51.54 18.51
C GLN A 877 -0.70 53.03 18.79
N ALA A 878 0.32 53.73 19.31
CA ALA A 878 0.22 55.14 19.68
C ALA A 878 0.26 56.05 18.44
N THR A 879 1.04 55.67 17.43
CA THR A 879 1.22 56.46 16.21
C THR A 879 0.49 55.88 14.99
N TYR A 880 -0.11 54.68 15.11
CA TYR A 880 -0.66 53.89 13.99
C TYR A 880 0.40 53.63 12.90
N THR A 881 1.61 53.28 13.33
CA THR A 881 2.76 53.03 12.43
C THR A 881 3.06 51.54 12.32
N VAL A 882 3.14 51.04 11.08
CA VAL A 882 3.71 49.75 10.71
C VAL A 882 5.20 49.94 10.44
N THR A 883 6.06 49.06 10.97
CA THR A 883 7.41 48.84 10.43
C THR A 883 7.51 47.43 9.83
N MET A 884 8.15 47.29 8.68
CA MET A 884 8.40 46.02 7.97
C MET A 884 9.88 45.85 7.65
N GLU A 885 10.41 44.62 7.76
CA GLU A 885 11.81 44.21 7.48
C GLU A 885 11.90 42.82 6.83
#